data_AF-Q0CWE4-F1
#
_entry.id   AF-Q0CWE4-F1
#
_cell.length_a   1.000
_cell.length_b   1.000
_cell.length_c   1.000
_cell.angle_alpha   90.00
_cell.angle_beta   90.00
_cell.angle_gamma   90.00
#
_symmetry.space_group_name_H-M   'P 1'
#
loop_
_entity.id
_entity.type
_entity.pdbx_description
1 polymer ?
#
loop_
_entity_poly.entity_id
_entity_poly.type
_entity_poly.pdbx_seq_one_letter_code
_entity_poly.pdbx_strand_id
1 'polypeptide(L)'
;MAKVIFTPWKEHSQLLAVRDQFYPPLTYDGPDLRSKACATISVWKIRGNLPHAVEATALLTDAILHDDAQKNSVFSIRATYSAAFCRFVTGLVDSKLHGQRKTMFQRAVDLGLPASFVELRHEATHRELPSLTVLRNATQRSLEWLWDYYWAKTDVATVLGPDALTAPTDGVDADDADDLEPVTAVVRRCLEPLLGDGGETTEPPRKKRKVQQQQASVATQLVSVCKSCGKGGVALARVLLEEAVLVPSGRGLGSPLADEFAKWDRFLQSIAEGYPPFVPALLEGMVDALAYEAPSQDAKNDARCEGIYLWLDHILRSSDWESRRWLLPRAYLKSVCEGATNHWTALLKETLCNLDDGLPRLVDLDRSMETEMVTEALKEDVDLKAFGSLRSTTISPRIAQLQAPSPHELPRKKHSTVDCNPLPIYPVFYTSVAVQKDAYPVDSHVYVNQHTCSVVRLLTSKGTGKGNNYAYLVTDEPTKKSVIIDPANPPEVAPELQSQIKAGKIDLTAIVNTHHHWDHAGGNNEMLKTFGQLPVIGGANCQSVTKTPAHGETFTIGERISVKALHTPCHTQDSICYFMQDGDERVVFTGDTLFIGGCGRFFEGTAPEMHKALNETLASLPDDTKVYPGHEYTKGNVKFCLAVSQSEPIKKLAAFAEQNQQTQGKFTIGDEKLHNVFMRVNDPEIQQKTGKTDPVEVMAALREMKNAM
;
A
#
# COMPACT_ATOMS: atom_id res chain seq x y z
N MET A 1 6.90 13.61 45.37
CA MET A 1 5.77 14.51 45.68
C MET A 1 4.63 14.16 44.75
N ALA A 2 3.41 13.95 45.25
CA ALA A 2 2.25 13.70 44.40
C ALA A 2 2.05 14.91 43.47
N LYS A 3 2.07 14.68 42.15
CA LYS A 3 1.85 15.71 41.15
C LYS A 3 0.34 15.98 41.09
N VAL A 4 -0.12 17.01 41.81
CA VAL A 4 -1.53 17.44 41.74
C VAL A 4 -1.77 18.06 40.36
N ILE A 5 -2.54 17.38 39.51
CA ILE A 5 -2.93 17.87 38.19
C ILE A 5 -4.31 18.51 38.32
N PHE A 6 -4.39 19.83 38.08
CA PHE A 6 -5.65 20.54 38.02
C PHE A 6 -6.28 20.36 36.64
N THR A 7 -7.43 19.67 36.58
CA THR A 7 -8.23 19.52 35.36
C THR A 7 -9.39 20.50 35.32
N PRO A 8 -9.84 20.95 34.13
CA PRO A 8 -10.96 21.89 34.01
C PRO A 8 -12.34 21.24 34.21
N TRP A 9 -12.43 19.90 34.16
CA TRP A 9 -13.58 19.12 34.59
C TRP A 9 -13.46 18.72 36.08
N LYS A 10 -14.62 18.59 36.74
CA LYS A 10 -14.69 18.24 38.17
C LYS A 10 -14.46 16.75 38.41
N GLU A 11 -15.00 15.92 37.51
CA GLU A 11 -14.93 14.46 37.57
C GLU A 11 -14.56 13.93 36.18
N HIS A 12 -13.78 12.86 36.11
CA HIS A 12 -13.37 12.26 34.83
C HIS A 12 -14.56 11.77 34.00
N SER A 13 -15.64 11.36 34.66
CA SER A 13 -16.93 11.03 34.03
C SER A 13 -17.46 12.16 33.13
N GLN A 14 -17.18 13.42 33.47
CA GLN A 14 -17.57 14.57 32.65
C GLN A 14 -16.78 14.65 31.35
N LEU A 15 -15.48 14.30 31.39
CA LEU A 15 -14.64 14.23 30.19
C LEU A 15 -15.14 13.12 29.25
N LEU A 16 -15.45 11.95 29.80
CA LEU A 16 -16.01 10.82 29.03
C LEU A 16 -17.38 11.17 28.42
N ALA A 17 -18.25 11.82 29.18
CA ALA A 17 -19.54 12.27 28.67
C ALA A 17 -19.41 13.28 27.52
N VAL A 18 -18.38 14.13 27.51
CA VAL A 18 -18.09 15.05 26.41
C VAL A 18 -17.47 14.32 25.22
N ARG A 19 -16.59 13.33 25.45
CA ARG A 19 -16.07 12.46 24.40
C ARG A 19 -17.20 11.77 23.64
N ASP A 20 -18.14 11.16 24.34
CA ASP A 20 -19.24 10.41 23.73
C ASP A 20 -20.22 11.33 22.96
N GLN A 21 -20.22 12.64 23.26
CA GLN A 21 -20.95 13.64 22.48
C GLN A 21 -20.22 14.04 21.19
N PHE A 22 -18.88 14.06 21.19
CA PHE A 22 -18.07 14.27 19.98
C PHE A 22 -18.06 13.03 19.07
N TYR A 23 -18.00 11.84 19.67
CA TYR A 23 -17.90 10.55 19.01
C TYR A 23 -19.08 9.65 19.42
N PRO A 24 -20.30 9.96 18.96
CA PRO A 24 -21.45 9.13 19.27
C PRO A 24 -21.26 7.71 18.73
N PRO A 25 -21.66 6.66 19.46
CA PRO A 25 -21.65 5.30 18.96
C PRO A 25 -22.48 5.18 17.67
N LEU A 26 -22.10 4.27 16.77
CA LEU A 26 -22.83 3.99 15.51
C LEU A 26 -24.31 3.61 15.74
N THR A 27 -24.67 3.22 16.96
CA THR A 27 -26.01 2.80 17.37
C THR A 27 -26.82 3.92 18.05
N TYR A 28 -26.26 5.13 18.16
CA TYR A 28 -26.93 6.28 18.76
C TYR A 28 -27.96 6.88 17.80
N ASP A 29 -29.23 6.89 18.21
CA ASP A 29 -30.37 7.43 17.45
C ASP A 29 -30.89 8.77 18.03
N GLY A 30 -30.16 9.34 19.01
CA GLY A 30 -30.53 10.57 19.67
C GLY A 30 -30.13 11.85 18.91
N PRO A 31 -30.45 13.03 19.47
CA PRO A 31 -30.13 14.31 18.85
C PRO A 31 -28.61 14.55 18.78
N ASP A 32 -28.14 15.29 17.78
CA ASP A 32 -26.74 15.68 17.69
C ASP A 32 -26.32 16.57 18.86
N LEU A 33 -25.45 16.05 19.74
CA LEU A 33 -24.99 16.74 20.95
C LEU A 33 -23.65 17.46 20.75
N ARG A 34 -23.07 17.45 19.55
CA ARG A 34 -21.74 18.03 19.29
C ARG A 34 -21.68 19.53 19.60
N SER A 35 -22.76 20.27 19.35
CA SER A 35 -22.84 21.71 19.71
C SER A 35 -22.76 21.93 21.22
N LYS A 36 -23.42 21.08 22.02
CA LYS A 36 -23.36 21.12 23.48
C LYS A 36 -21.96 20.76 24.01
N ALA A 37 -21.30 19.80 23.36
CA ALA A 37 -19.92 19.45 23.68
C ALA A 37 -18.98 20.64 23.44
N CYS A 38 -19.08 21.31 22.28
CA CYS A 38 -18.30 22.52 21.97
C CYS A 38 -18.51 23.65 23.01
N ALA A 39 -19.75 23.88 23.42
CA ALA A 39 -20.07 24.85 24.47
C ALA A 39 -19.44 24.48 25.82
N THR A 40 -19.45 23.19 26.18
CA THR A 40 -18.84 22.68 27.41
C THR A 40 -17.32 22.89 27.40
N ILE A 41 -16.66 22.57 26.28
CA ILE A 41 -15.22 22.82 26.11
C ILE A 41 -14.87 24.30 26.20
N SER A 42 -15.72 25.18 25.65
CA SER A 42 -15.53 26.64 25.75
C SER A 42 -15.57 27.12 27.20
N VAL A 43 -16.44 26.56 28.04
CA VAL A 43 -16.46 26.84 29.49
C VAL A 43 -15.22 26.29 30.19
N TRP A 44 -14.78 25.07 29.86
CA TRP A 44 -13.59 24.46 30.45
C TRP A 44 -12.30 25.22 30.14
N LYS A 45 -12.20 25.79 28.94
CA LYS A 45 -11.09 26.64 28.53
C LYS A 45 -10.91 27.89 29.40
N ILE A 46 -12.00 28.42 29.98
CA ILE A 46 -11.95 29.57 30.90
C ILE A 46 -11.48 29.15 32.31
N ARG A 47 -11.69 27.88 32.69
CA ARG A 47 -11.42 27.37 34.05
C ARG A 47 -9.95 27.02 34.29
N GLY A 48 -9.16 26.80 33.24
CA GLY A 48 -7.77 26.42 33.38
C GLY A 48 -7.17 25.85 32.11
N ASN A 49 -6.05 25.13 32.26
CA ASN A 49 -5.33 24.56 31.14
C ASN A 49 -6.08 23.35 30.57
N LEU A 50 -6.53 23.45 29.33
CA LEU A 50 -7.23 22.39 28.62
C LEU A 50 -6.24 21.62 27.74
N PRO A 51 -6.26 20.27 27.73
CA PRO A 51 -5.41 19.51 26.83
C PRO A 51 -5.69 19.89 25.38
N HIS A 52 -4.62 20.11 24.60
CA HIS A 52 -4.74 20.59 23.22
C HIS A 52 -5.59 19.66 22.34
N ALA A 53 -5.50 18.34 22.53
CA ALA A 53 -6.35 17.38 21.81
C ALA A 53 -7.86 17.61 22.04
N VAL A 54 -8.24 18.01 23.26
CA VAL A 54 -9.64 18.32 23.60
C VAL A 54 -10.09 19.62 22.94
N GLU A 55 -9.24 20.65 22.96
CA GLU A 55 -9.52 21.93 22.28
C GLU A 55 -9.62 21.73 20.76
N ALA A 56 -8.68 20.99 20.17
CA ALA A 56 -8.65 20.71 18.74
C ALA A 56 -9.89 19.95 18.28
N THR A 57 -10.35 18.96 19.05
CA THR A 57 -11.58 18.21 18.77
C THR A 57 -12.80 19.14 18.71
N ALA A 58 -12.91 20.07 19.67
CA ALA A 58 -13.99 21.04 19.68
C ALA A 58 -13.93 22.00 18.48
N LEU A 59 -12.75 22.53 18.15
CA LEU A 59 -12.57 23.45 17.02
C LEU A 59 -12.90 22.80 15.67
N LEU A 60 -12.43 21.57 15.46
CA LEU A 60 -12.70 20.81 14.24
C LEU A 60 -14.19 20.45 14.12
N THR A 61 -14.82 20.09 15.25
CA THR A 61 -16.26 19.79 15.28
C THR A 61 -17.10 21.05 15.05
N ASP A 62 -16.70 22.19 15.63
CA ASP A 62 -17.38 23.47 15.42
C ASP A 62 -17.31 23.89 13.94
N ALA A 63 -16.18 23.63 13.26
CA ALA A 63 -16.08 23.83 11.81
C ALA A 63 -17.06 22.96 11.01
N ILE A 64 -17.30 21.70 11.42
CA ILE A 64 -18.33 20.84 10.83
C ILE A 64 -19.74 21.40 11.06
N LEU A 65 -20.03 21.89 12.26
CA LEU A 65 -21.34 22.48 12.57
C LEU A 65 -21.58 23.80 11.83
N HIS A 66 -20.51 24.52 11.47
CA HIS A 66 -20.57 25.74 10.66
C HIS A 66 -20.74 25.47 9.16
N ASP A 67 -20.55 24.24 8.70
CA ASP A 67 -20.60 23.82 7.28
C ASP A 67 -22.04 23.71 6.76
N ASP A 68 -22.69 24.86 6.63
CA ASP A 68 -24.02 25.02 6.03
C ASP A 68 -23.96 26.08 4.92
N ALA A 69 -23.92 25.61 3.67
CA ALA A 69 -23.84 26.48 2.50
C ALA A 69 -25.11 27.33 2.26
N GLN A 70 -26.22 27.04 2.94
CA GLN A 70 -27.42 27.89 2.88
C GLN A 70 -27.33 29.07 3.85
N LYS A 71 -26.55 28.95 4.92
CA LYS A 71 -26.40 29.98 5.96
C LYS A 71 -25.10 30.75 5.88
N ASN A 72 -24.03 30.13 5.37
CA ASN A 72 -22.69 30.67 5.35
C ASN A 72 -22.11 30.68 3.93
N SER A 73 -21.26 31.68 3.64
CA SER A 73 -20.54 31.72 2.35
C SER A 73 -19.49 30.61 2.28
N VAL A 74 -19.22 30.12 1.06
CA VAL A 74 -18.17 29.11 0.80
C VAL A 74 -16.81 29.56 1.34
N PHE A 75 -16.51 30.86 1.23
CA PHE A 75 -15.30 31.44 1.81
C PHE A 75 -15.28 31.34 3.34
N SER A 76 -16.39 31.68 4.01
CA SER A 76 -16.50 31.57 5.47
C SER A 76 -16.30 30.14 5.94
N ILE A 77 -16.90 29.16 5.25
CA ILE A 77 -16.75 27.75 5.60
C ILE A 77 -15.29 27.29 5.43
N ARG A 78 -14.65 27.62 4.29
CA ARG A 78 -13.22 27.32 4.06
C ARG A 78 -12.34 27.95 5.13
N ALA A 79 -12.58 29.22 5.47
CA ALA A 79 -11.80 29.93 6.48
C ALA A 79 -11.95 29.29 7.87
N THR A 80 -13.17 28.89 8.27
CA THR A 80 -13.42 28.23 9.55
C THR A 80 -12.70 26.88 9.63
N TYR A 81 -12.81 26.04 8.60
CA TYR A 81 -12.09 24.77 8.55
C TYR A 81 -10.57 24.96 8.57
N SER A 82 -10.05 25.85 7.74
CA SER A 82 -8.61 26.15 7.70
C SER A 82 -8.10 26.65 9.06
N ALA A 83 -8.84 27.53 9.73
CA ALA A 83 -8.46 28.02 11.05
C ALA A 83 -8.46 26.89 12.10
N ALA A 84 -9.50 26.05 12.13
CA ALA A 84 -9.58 24.91 13.03
C ALA A 84 -8.44 23.90 12.79
N PHE A 85 -8.21 23.55 11.52
CA PHE A 85 -7.16 22.62 11.11
C PHE A 85 -5.75 23.14 11.41
N CYS A 86 -5.47 24.41 11.11
CA CYS A 86 -4.19 25.03 11.43
C CYS A 86 -3.92 25.05 12.93
N ARG A 87 -4.95 25.32 13.75
CA ARG A 87 -4.82 25.27 15.22
C ARG A 87 -4.57 23.85 15.72
N PHE A 88 -5.26 22.86 15.19
CA PHE A 88 -5.04 21.44 15.50
C PHE A 88 -3.57 21.05 15.27
N VAL A 89 -3.05 21.29 14.07
CA VAL A 89 -1.66 20.93 13.72
C VAL A 89 -0.68 21.74 14.56
N THR A 90 -0.77 23.07 14.56
CA THR A 90 0.19 23.93 15.26
C THR A 90 0.23 23.64 16.76
N GLY A 91 -0.89 23.43 17.45
CA GLY A 91 -0.82 23.16 18.89
C GLY A 91 -0.21 21.80 19.26
N LEU A 92 -0.13 20.85 18.32
CA LEU A 92 0.60 19.58 18.51
C LEU A 92 2.10 19.76 18.24
N VAL A 93 2.45 20.30 17.07
CA VAL A 93 3.83 20.34 16.59
C VAL A 93 4.63 21.56 17.08
N ASP A 94 3.97 22.63 17.54
CA ASP A 94 4.63 23.87 18.00
C ASP A 94 4.76 23.97 19.53
N SER A 95 4.37 22.90 20.26
CA SER A 95 4.50 22.87 21.72
C SER A 95 5.98 23.04 22.12
N LYS A 96 6.27 24.11 22.89
CA LYS A 96 7.62 24.48 23.32
C LYS A 96 8.15 23.49 24.36
N LEU A 97 8.68 22.34 23.92
CA LEU A 97 9.51 21.48 24.74
C LEU A 97 10.97 21.95 24.68
N HIS A 98 11.62 22.05 25.84
CA HIS A 98 13.02 22.45 25.97
C HIS A 98 13.92 21.38 25.33
N GLY A 99 14.53 21.70 24.19
CA GLY A 99 15.38 20.78 23.42
C GLY A 99 15.70 21.30 22.02
N GLN A 100 16.52 20.54 21.27
CA GLN A 100 17.02 20.89 19.93
C GLN A 100 15.92 21.41 18.98
N ARG A 101 16.27 22.39 18.13
CA ARG A 101 15.37 22.95 17.10
C ARG A 101 15.03 21.87 16.06
N LYS A 102 13.86 21.23 16.20
CA LYS A 102 13.27 20.34 15.19
C LYS A 102 12.25 21.10 14.33
N THR A 103 12.13 20.73 13.05
CA THR A 103 11.11 21.29 12.15
C THR A 103 9.72 20.75 12.51
N MET A 104 8.65 21.44 12.06
CA MET A 104 7.27 20.97 12.28
C MET A 104 7.03 19.57 11.67
N PHE A 105 7.66 19.29 10.52
CA PHE A 105 7.62 17.97 9.88
C PHE A 105 8.26 16.88 10.73
N GLN A 106 9.46 17.13 11.26
CA GLN A 106 10.14 16.15 12.10
C GLN A 106 9.31 15.84 13.35
N ARG A 107 8.69 16.88 13.94
CA ARG A 107 7.81 16.71 15.10
C ARG A 107 6.53 15.97 14.77
N ALA A 108 5.96 16.18 13.58
CA ALA A 108 4.81 15.42 13.12
C ALA A 108 5.15 13.93 13.00
N VAL A 109 6.31 13.59 12.42
CA VAL A 109 6.81 12.21 12.33
C VAL A 109 6.99 11.60 13.72
N ASP A 110 7.63 12.32 14.64
CA ASP A 110 7.84 11.86 16.02
C ASP A 110 6.49 11.59 16.75
N LEU A 111 5.44 12.34 16.42
CA LEU A 111 4.10 12.19 16.99
C LEU A 111 3.21 11.17 16.25
N GLY A 112 3.66 10.61 15.13
CA GLY A 112 2.83 9.80 14.24
C GLY A 112 1.71 10.60 13.55
N LEU A 113 1.86 11.92 13.43
CA LEU A 113 0.96 12.80 12.69
C LEU A 113 1.32 12.75 11.19
N PRO A 114 0.36 12.53 10.28
CA PRO A 114 0.65 12.45 8.85
C PRO A 114 1.37 13.70 8.33
N ALA A 115 2.43 13.54 7.51
CA ALA A 115 3.15 14.65 6.92
C ALA A 115 2.24 15.56 6.07
N SER A 116 1.26 14.96 5.37
CA SER A 116 0.21 15.67 4.64
C SER A 116 -0.60 16.65 5.50
N PHE A 117 -0.67 16.48 6.82
CA PHE A 117 -1.34 17.45 7.70
C PHE A 117 -0.49 18.70 7.93
N VAL A 118 0.83 18.56 8.00
CA VAL A 118 1.75 19.70 8.08
C VAL A 118 1.75 20.49 6.78
N GLU A 119 1.67 19.80 5.65
CA GLU A 119 1.54 20.38 4.31
C GLU A 119 0.24 21.15 4.16
N LEU A 120 -0.90 20.53 4.45
CA LEU A 120 -2.19 21.18 4.35
C LEU A 120 -2.29 22.40 5.27
N ARG A 121 -1.67 22.34 6.46
CA ARG A 121 -1.57 23.50 7.35
C ARG A 121 -0.67 24.60 6.76
N HIS A 122 0.43 24.24 6.10
CA HIS A 122 1.28 25.21 5.42
C HIS A 122 0.52 25.90 4.27
N GLU A 123 -0.18 25.13 3.45
CA GLU A 123 -1.06 25.62 2.37
C GLU A 123 -2.12 26.58 2.93
N ALA A 124 -2.90 26.13 3.92
CA ALA A 124 -3.96 26.94 4.53
C ALA A 124 -3.49 28.22 5.24
N THR A 125 -2.20 28.33 5.57
CA THR A 125 -1.62 29.51 6.25
C THR A 125 -0.93 30.46 5.28
N HIS A 126 -0.27 29.93 4.24
CA HIS A 126 0.64 30.70 3.39
C HIS A 126 0.24 30.75 1.91
N ARG A 127 -0.74 29.96 1.49
CA ARG A 127 -1.26 29.91 0.12
C ARG A 127 -2.76 30.26 0.10
N GLU A 128 -3.43 29.98 -1.01
CA GLU A 128 -4.88 30.03 -1.05
C GLU A 128 -5.49 29.00 -0.10
N LEU A 129 -6.69 29.30 0.40
CA LEU A 129 -7.39 28.35 1.27
C LEU A 129 -7.61 27.03 0.50
N PRO A 130 -7.45 25.85 1.11
CA PRO A 130 -7.73 24.60 0.43
C PRO A 130 -9.22 24.47 0.06
N SER A 131 -9.54 23.55 -0.85
CA SER A 131 -10.93 23.30 -1.26
C SER A 131 -11.75 22.71 -0.09
N LEU A 132 -13.08 22.90 -0.12
CA LEU A 132 -13.96 22.34 0.92
C LEU A 132 -13.85 20.82 1.00
N THR A 133 -13.69 20.13 -0.12
CA THR A 133 -13.53 18.67 -0.15
C THR A 133 -12.27 18.24 0.60
N VAL A 134 -11.15 18.92 0.35
CA VAL A 134 -9.88 18.66 1.04
C VAL A 134 -10.02 18.95 2.54
N LEU A 135 -10.60 20.09 2.90
CA LEU A 135 -10.77 20.52 4.30
C LEU A 135 -11.70 19.60 5.09
N ARG A 136 -12.82 19.14 4.50
CA ARG A 136 -13.75 18.18 5.11
C ARG A 136 -13.06 16.84 5.36
N ASN A 137 -12.38 16.30 4.35
CA ASN A 137 -11.66 15.03 4.47
C ASN A 137 -10.54 15.12 5.51
N ALA A 138 -9.74 16.18 5.47
CA ALA A 138 -8.67 16.39 6.43
C ALA A 138 -9.19 16.56 7.85
N THR A 139 -10.33 17.25 8.03
CA THR A 139 -10.98 17.40 9.34
C THR A 139 -11.48 16.07 9.88
N GLN A 140 -12.11 15.24 9.04
CA GLN A 140 -12.56 13.90 9.41
C GLN A 140 -11.38 13.01 9.84
N ARG A 141 -10.31 12.96 9.02
CA ARG A 141 -9.09 12.23 9.34
C ARG A 141 -8.39 12.76 10.60
N SER A 142 -8.50 14.06 10.87
CA SER A 142 -7.95 14.67 12.09
C SER A 142 -8.73 14.23 13.34
N LEU A 143 -10.06 14.14 13.26
CA LEU A 143 -10.88 13.65 14.36
C LEU A 143 -10.64 12.15 14.64
N GLU A 144 -10.44 11.35 13.59
CA GLU A 144 -10.04 9.93 13.70
C GLU A 144 -8.64 9.80 14.33
N TRP A 145 -7.69 10.61 13.88
CA TRP A 145 -6.36 10.62 14.47
C TRP A 145 -6.38 11.08 15.94
N LEU A 146 -7.16 12.10 16.28
CA LEU A 146 -7.34 12.57 17.67
C LEU A 146 -7.99 11.51 18.56
N TRP A 147 -8.85 10.68 17.99
CA TRP A 147 -9.41 9.53 18.70
C TRP A 147 -8.29 8.58 19.14
N ASP A 148 -7.49 8.08 18.20
CA ASP A 148 -6.40 7.15 18.48
C ASP A 148 -5.29 7.79 19.32
N TYR A 149 -4.98 9.07 19.08
CA TYR A 149 -3.91 9.79 19.76
C TYR A 149 -4.23 10.13 21.22
N TYR A 150 -5.49 10.47 21.53
CA TYR A 150 -5.88 11.00 22.84
C TYR A 150 -7.12 10.32 23.44
N TRP A 151 -8.26 10.31 22.73
CA TRP A 151 -9.54 9.93 23.34
C TRP A 151 -9.63 8.45 23.69
N ALA A 152 -9.06 7.56 22.86
CA ALA A 152 -9.01 6.12 23.13
C ALA A 152 -8.17 5.79 24.37
N LYS A 153 -7.13 6.59 24.64
CA LYS A 153 -6.24 6.43 25.82
C LYS A 153 -6.86 6.99 27.10
N THR A 154 -7.93 7.78 26.99
CA THR A 154 -8.58 8.41 28.15
C THR A 154 -9.25 7.38 29.06
N ASP A 155 -9.64 6.23 28.51
CA ASP A 155 -10.13 5.08 29.28
C ASP A 155 -8.98 4.40 30.05
N VAL A 156 -7.77 4.37 29.49
CA VAL A 156 -6.56 3.74 30.07
C VAL A 156 -5.92 4.59 31.18
N ALA A 157 -6.08 5.93 31.14
CA ALA A 157 -5.59 6.81 32.21
C ALA A 157 -6.38 6.65 33.53
N THR A 158 -7.68 6.34 33.45
CA THR A 158 -8.53 5.98 34.61
C THR A 158 -8.12 4.67 35.29
N VAL A 159 -7.30 3.89 34.59
CA VAL A 159 -6.97 2.50 34.87
C VAL A 159 -5.57 2.38 35.44
N LEU A 160 -4.61 3.12 34.88
CA LEU A 160 -3.19 3.07 35.23
C LEU A 160 -2.76 4.15 36.25
N GLY A 161 -3.61 5.14 36.51
CA GLY A 161 -3.22 6.33 37.27
C GLY A 161 -2.29 7.27 36.48
N PRO A 162 -2.06 8.51 36.97
CA PRO A 162 -1.46 9.60 36.18
C PRO A 162 0.01 9.41 35.77
N ASP A 163 0.73 8.47 36.38
CA ASP A 163 2.19 8.34 36.25
C ASP A 163 2.65 7.46 35.05
N ALA A 164 1.75 6.79 34.35
CA ALA A 164 2.10 5.84 33.28
C ALA A 164 2.46 6.48 31.92
N LEU A 165 2.28 7.80 31.75
CA LEU A 165 2.41 8.49 30.45
C LEU A 165 3.75 9.22 30.23
N THR A 166 4.76 9.04 31.10
CA THR A 166 6.02 9.80 31.02
C THR A 166 7.30 9.03 30.69
N ALA A 167 7.23 7.76 30.30
CA ALA A 167 8.42 7.07 29.81
C ALA A 167 8.61 7.32 28.30
N PRO A 168 9.74 7.89 27.85
CA PRO A 168 10.10 7.90 26.44
C PRO A 168 10.55 6.49 26.05
N THR A 169 9.88 5.88 25.06
CA THR A 169 10.39 4.65 24.43
C THR A 169 11.45 5.04 23.40
N ASP A 170 12.62 5.42 23.88
CA ASP A 170 13.86 5.33 23.10
C ASP A 170 14.37 3.89 23.17
N GLY A 171 14.94 3.43 22.05
CA GLY A 171 15.21 2.02 21.76
C GLY A 171 15.88 1.21 22.87
N VAL A 172 15.34 0.02 23.10
CA VAL A 172 15.99 -1.08 23.80
C VAL A 172 15.66 -2.36 23.03
N ASP A 173 16.69 -3.19 22.87
CA ASP A 173 16.73 -4.39 22.04
C ASP A 173 15.64 -5.44 22.37
N ALA A 174 15.34 -6.26 21.37
CA ALA A 174 14.52 -7.45 21.51
C ALA A 174 15.28 -8.50 22.33
N ASP A 175 14.89 -8.72 23.60
CA ASP A 175 14.89 -10.05 24.25
C ASP A 175 14.40 -10.08 25.71
N ASP A 176 14.03 -8.96 26.37
CA ASP A 176 13.55 -9.04 27.76
C ASP A 176 12.03 -9.35 27.86
N ALA A 177 11.73 -10.53 28.40
CA ALA A 177 10.40 -11.04 28.72
C ALA A 177 9.72 -10.33 29.91
N ASP A 178 10.49 -9.64 30.76
CA ASP A 178 9.99 -8.90 31.93
C ASP A 178 9.20 -7.62 31.56
N ASP A 179 9.31 -7.15 30.32
CA ASP A 179 8.69 -5.89 29.86
C ASP A 179 7.24 -6.07 29.33
N LEU A 180 6.72 -7.31 29.33
CA LEU A 180 5.37 -7.66 28.85
C LEU A 180 4.29 -7.66 29.94
N GLU A 181 4.67 -7.77 31.21
CA GLU A 181 3.71 -7.94 32.31
C GLU A 181 2.75 -6.75 32.52
N PRO A 182 3.20 -5.48 32.39
CA PRO A 182 2.30 -4.34 32.49
C PRO A 182 1.20 -4.35 31.43
N VAL A 183 1.55 -4.71 30.19
CA VAL A 183 0.62 -4.77 29.05
C VAL A 183 -0.33 -5.96 29.22
N THR A 184 0.18 -7.10 29.66
CA THR A 184 -0.60 -8.30 29.94
C THR A 184 -1.64 -8.04 31.02
N ALA A 185 -1.28 -7.36 32.12
CA ALA A 185 -2.23 -6.98 33.17
C ALA A 185 -3.37 -6.08 32.66
N VAL A 186 -3.07 -5.16 31.72
CA VAL A 186 -4.09 -4.33 31.08
C VAL A 186 -5.02 -5.17 30.21
N VAL A 187 -4.48 -6.08 29.42
CA VAL A 187 -5.27 -7.01 28.59
C VAL A 187 -6.22 -7.84 29.47
N ARG A 188 -5.73 -8.45 30.55
CA ARG A 188 -6.55 -9.24 31.49
C ARG A 188 -7.76 -8.46 31.96
N ARG A 189 -7.52 -7.24 32.41
CA ARG A 189 -8.56 -6.38 32.95
C ARG A 189 -9.55 -5.88 31.90
N CYS A 190 -9.12 -5.75 30.64
CA CYS A 190 -10.03 -5.51 29.52
C CYS A 190 -10.91 -6.74 29.23
N LEU A 191 -10.40 -7.95 29.45
CA LEU A 191 -11.14 -9.20 29.24
C LEU A 191 -12.06 -9.58 30.41
N GLU A 192 -11.78 -9.15 31.64
CA GLU A 192 -12.60 -9.39 32.85
C GLU A 192 -14.12 -9.27 32.63
N PRO A 193 -14.66 -8.24 31.94
CA PRO A 193 -16.10 -8.10 31.72
C PRO A 193 -16.70 -9.21 30.86
N LEU A 194 -15.89 -9.91 30.06
CA LEU A 194 -16.29 -11.04 29.22
C LEU A 194 -16.09 -12.41 29.91
N LEU A 195 -15.30 -12.43 31.00
CA LEU A 195 -14.95 -13.65 31.75
C LEU A 195 -15.82 -13.84 33.01
N GLY A 196 -16.75 -12.91 33.30
CA GLY A 196 -17.67 -12.98 34.43
C GLY A 196 -18.73 -14.10 34.32
N ASP A 197 -19.17 -14.56 35.51
CA ASP A 197 -19.81 -15.84 35.80
C ASP A 197 -20.86 -16.35 34.78
N GLY A 198 -20.61 -17.58 34.33
CA GLY A 198 -21.41 -18.31 33.35
C GLY A 198 -22.74 -18.78 33.95
N GLY A 199 -23.83 -18.14 33.55
CA GLY A 199 -25.16 -18.71 33.64
C GLY A 199 -25.65 -19.09 32.24
N GLU A 200 -25.59 -20.37 31.89
CA GLU A 200 -26.38 -20.93 30.80
C GLU A 200 -27.83 -20.49 30.96
N THR A 201 -28.39 -19.78 29.99
CA THR A 201 -29.83 -19.84 29.69
C THR A 201 -30.10 -19.32 28.28
N THR A 202 -31.10 -19.93 27.65
CA THR A 202 -31.78 -19.45 26.46
C THR A 202 -32.40 -18.07 26.72
N GLU A 203 -31.63 -16.99 26.54
CA GLU A 203 -32.02 -15.64 26.97
C GLU A 203 -32.62 -14.74 25.87
N PRO A 204 -33.53 -13.80 26.21
CA PRO A 204 -34.29 -12.98 25.27
C PRO A 204 -33.42 -12.03 24.41
N PRO A 205 -33.91 -11.58 23.22
CA PRO A 205 -33.14 -10.82 22.22
C PRO A 205 -32.44 -9.56 22.76
N ARG A 206 -33.02 -8.91 23.79
CA ARG A 206 -32.47 -7.71 24.43
C ARG A 206 -31.15 -7.97 25.18
N LYS A 207 -30.97 -9.15 25.79
CA LYS A 207 -29.72 -9.49 26.50
C LYS A 207 -28.61 -9.93 25.53
N LYS A 208 -28.94 -10.66 24.47
CA LYS A 208 -27.98 -11.03 23.39
C LYS A 208 -27.35 -9.80 22.72
N ARG A 209 -28.15 -8.76 22.44
CA ARG A 209 -27.66 -7.47 21.93
C ARG A 209 -26.70 -6.77 22.91
N LYS A 210 -26.95 -6.88 24.22
CA LYS A 210 -26.10 -6.29 25.26
C LYS A 210 -24.73 -6.99 25.34
N VAL A 211 -24.70 -8.32 25.23
CA VAL A 211 -23.46 -9.13 25.20
C VAL A 211 -22.63 -8.81 23.95
N GLN A 212 -23.27 -8.73 22.77
CA GLN A 212 -22.58 -8.34 21.54
C GLN A 212 -22.02 -6.91 21.59
N GLN A 213 -22.76 -5.97 22.17
CA GLN A 213 -22.29 -4.60 22.38
C GLN A 213 -21.11 -4.54 23.36
N GLN A 214 -21.11 -5.38 24.38
CA GLN A 214 -20.02 -5.51 25.34
C GLN A 214 -18.76 -6.12 24.68
N GLN A 215 -18.91 -7.18 23.89
CA GLN A 215 -17.81 -7.77 23.12
C GLN A 215 -17.20 -6.77 22.12
N ALA A 216 -18.02 -6.01 21.39
CA ALA A 216 -17.53 -4.98 20.47
C ALA A 216 -16.78 -3.85 21.20
N SER A 217 -17.27 -3.44 22.38
CA SER A 217 -16.60 -2.45 23.23
C SER A 217 -15.24 -2.96 23.71
N VAL A 218 -15.17 -4.20 24.19
CA VAL A 218 -13.91 -4.80 24.67
C VAL A 218 -12.93 -5.02 23.52
N ALA A 219 -13.40 -5.46 22.34
CA ALA A 219 -12.56 -5.60 21.16
C ALA A 219 -11.92 -4.25 20.77
N THR A 220 -12.70 -3.17 20.80
CA THR A 220 -12.20 -1.82 20.53
C THR A 220 -11.14 -1.38 21.54
N GLN A 221 -11.35 -1.67 22.83
CA GLN A 221 -10.37 -1.39 23.88
C GLN A 221 -9.08 -2.18 23.67
N LEU A 222 -9.18 -3.48 23.38
CA LEU A 222 -8.02 -4.33 23.14
C LEU A 222 -7.26 -3.92 21.88
N VAL A 223 -7.93 -3.51 20.81
CA VAL A 223 -7.30 -2.92 19.62
C VAL A 223 -6.52 -1.66 20.00
N SER A 224 -7.10 -0.79 20.84
CA SER A 224 -6.38 0.40 21.33
C SER A 224 -5.16 0.04 22.15
N VAL A 225 -5.26 -0.96 23.05
CA VAL A 225 -4.13 -1.45 23.84
C VAL A 225 -3.04 -1.98 22.91
N CYS A 226 -3.41 -2.81 21.93
CA CYS A 226 -2.49 -3.37 20.93
C CYS A 226 -1.79 -2.30 20.09
N LYS A 227 -2.50 -1.26 19.66
CA LYS A 227 -1.91 -0.14 18.90
C LYS A 227 -0.98 0.74 19.75
N SER A 228 -1.22 0.82 21.06
CA SER A 228 -0.46 1.66 21.97
C SER A 228 0.89 1.07 22.40
N CYS A 229 1.13 -0.23 22.15
CA CYS A 229 2.34 -0.93 22.52
C CYS A 229 2.79 -1.85 21.38
N GLY A 230 4.04 -1.74 20.93
CA GLY A 230 4.58 -2.60 19.87
C GLY A 230 4.50 -4.11 20.16
N LYS A 231 4.43 -4.50 21.45
CA LYS A 231 4.27 -5.89 21.91
C LYS A 231 2.82 -6.26 22.27
N GLY A 232 1.84 -5.38 22.03
CA GLY A 232 0.47 -5.56 22.51
C GLY A 232 -0.29 -6.74 21.88
N GLY A 233 -0.03 -7.06 20.61
CA GLY A 233 -0.58 -8.25 19.96
C GLY A 233 -0.08 -9.56 20.59
N VAL A 234 1.20 -9.61 20.96
CA VAL A 234 1.83 -10.76 21.63
C VAL A 234 1.28 -10.91 23.05
N ALA A 235 1.18 -9.81 23.81
CA ALA A 235 0.58 -9.82 25.14
C ALA A 235 -0.88 -10.31 25.11
N LEU A 236 -1.65 -9.87 24.11
CA LEU A 236 -3.04 -10.33 23.94
C LEU A 236 -3.13 -11.81 23.60
N ALA A 237 -2.34 -12.28 22.64
CA ALA A 237 -2.26 -13.70 22.29
C ALA A 237 -1.92 -14.55 23.52
N ARG A 238 -0.94 -14.10 24.33
CA ARG A 238 -0.52 -14.77 25.55
C ARG A 238 -1.67 -14.92 26.56
N VAL A 239 -2.40 -13.84 26.87
CA VAL A 239 -3.55 -13.91 27.79
C VAL A 239 -4.64 -14.85 27.29
N LEU A 240 -4.95 -14.80 25.99
CA LEU A 240 -5.98 -15.67 25.40
C LEU A 240 -5.63 -17.17 25.50
N LEU A 241 -4.34 -17.51 25.49
CA LEU A 241 -3.83 -18.89 25.55
C LEU A 241 -3.53 -19.38 26.97
N GLU A 242 -3.06 -18.51 27.86
CA GLU A 242 -2.70 -18.85 29.25
C GLU A 242 -3.94 -18.90 30.16
N GLU A 243 -4.91 -17.99 29.98
CA GLU A 243 -6.05 -17.85 30.89
C GLU A 243 -7.28 -18.67 30.46
N ALA A 244 -7.07 -19.71 29.65
CA ALA A 244 -8.12 -20.64 29.21
C ALA A 244 -9.33 -19.94 28.55
N VAL A 245 -9.10 -18.77 27.93
CA VAL A 245 -10.16 -17.97 27.29
C VAL A 245 -10.69 -18.69 26.05
N LEU A 246 -9.78 -19.18 25.21
CA LEU A 246 -10.12 -19.91 23.98
C LEU A 246 -10.39 -21.39 24.25
N VAL A 247 -9.67 -21.99 25.20
CA VAL A 247 -9.79 -23.41 25.55
C VAL A 247 -10.15 -23.50 27.03
N PRO A 248 -11.42 -23.81 27.37
CA PRO A 248 -11.87 -23.86 28.76
C PRO A 248 -11.10 -24.89 29.60
N SER A 249 -10.72 -24.53 30.84
CA SER A 249 -9.89 -25.38 31.72
C SER A 249 -10.52 -26.73 32.08
N GLY A 250 -11.85 -26.87 31.95
CA GLY A 250 -12.60 -28.10 32.23
C GLY A 250 -12.87 -28.98 31.00
N ARG A 251 -12.33 -28.62 29.82
CA ARG A 251 -12.58 -29.36 28.58
C ARG A 251 -11.97 -30.77 28.65
N GLY A 252 -12.78 -31.78 28.37
CA GLY A 252 -12.32 -33.17 28.20
C GLY A 252 -11.81 -33.44 26.79
N LEU A 253 -10.88 -34.39 26.65
CA LEU A 253 -10.35 -34.85 25.36
C LEU A 253 -11.50 -35.31 24.44
N GLY A 254 -11.45 -34.93 23.16
CA GLY A 254 -12.47 -35.21 22.14
C GLY A 254 -13.72 -34.32 22.19
N SER A 255 -13.83 -33.38 23.14
CA SER A 255 -14.98 -32.46 23.22
C SER A 255 -14.94 -31.42 22.09
N PRO A 256 -16.04 -31.17 21.35
CA PRO A 256 -16.05 -30.17 20.29
C PRO A 256 -15.88 -28.74 20.86
N LEU A 257 -15.33 -27.83 20.05
CA LEU A 257 -15.20 -26.39 20.37
C LEU A 257 -16.19 -25.50 19.61
N ALA A 258 -17.22 -26.08 18.98
CA ALA A 258 -18.17 -25.34 18.14
C ALA A 258 -18.83 -24.14 18.85
N ASP A 259 -19.21 -24.31 20.13
CA ASP A 259 -19.80 -23.24 20.93
C ASP A 259 -18.78 -22.13 21.27
N GLU A 260 -17.51 -22.49 21.47
CA GLU A 260 -16.44 -21.52 21.71
C GLU A 260 -16.08 -20.77 20.42
N PHE A 261 -16.05 -21.44 19.27
CA PHE A 261 -15.91 -20.79 17.96
C PHE A 261 -17.02 -19.76 17.76
N ALA A 262 -18.29 -20.16 17.96
CA ALA A 262 -19.43 -19.26 17.82
C ALA A 262 -19.40 -18.08 18.79
N LYS A 263 -18.86 -18.27 20.00
CA LYS A 263 -18.73 -17.23 21.02
C LYS A 263 -17.62 -16.22 20.70
N TRP A 264 -16.48 -16.69 20.23
CA TRP A 264 -15.26 -15.88 20.12
C TRP A 264 -14.88 -15.45 18.70
N ASP A 265 -15.35 -16.12 17.64
CA ASP A 265 -14.95 -15.82 16.26
C ASP A 265 -15.18 -14.35 15.91
N ARG A 266 -16.39 -13.82 16.12
CA ARG A 266 -16.70 -12.41 15.82
C ARG A 266 -15.85 -11.43 16.61
N PHE A 267 -15.53 -11.78 17.85
CA PHE A 267 -14.71 -10.94 18.72
C PHE A 267 -13.24 -10.90 18.26
N LEU A 268 -12.64 -12.08 18.04
CA LEU A 268 -11.27 -12.19 17.52
C LEU A 268 -11.17 -11.58 16.12
N GLN A 269 -12.20 -11.74 15.30
CA GLN A 269 -12.27 -11.15 13.97
C GLN A 269 -12.30 -9.63 14.01
N SER A 270 -13.04 -9.04 14.95
CA SER A 270 -13.07 -7.58 15.15
C SER A 270 -11.71 -7.05 15.61
N ILE A 271 -11.01 -7.78 16.47
CA ILE A 271 -9.64 -7.43 16.89
C ILE A 271 -8.69 -7.49 15.70
N ALA A 272 -8.76 -8.56 14.89
CA ALA A 272 -7.92 -8.74 13.71
C ALA A 272 -8.19 -7.67 12.61
N GLU A 273 -9.42 -7.16 12.48
CA GLU A 273 -9.72 -6.02 11.61
C GLU A 273 -9.09 -4.72 12.12
N GLY A 274 -9.17 -4.48 13.43
CA GLY A 274 -8.62 -3.27 14.05
C GLY A 274 -7.10 -3.29 14.21
N TYR A 275 -6.50 -4.48 14.32
CA TYR A 275 -5.06 -4.69 14.53
C TYR A 275 -4.60 -6.00 13.83
N PRO A 276 -4.34 -5.97 12.51
CA PRO A 276 -3.93 -7.15 11.74
C PRO A 276 -2.74 -7.96 12.29
N PRO A 277 -1.70 -7.35 12.92
CA PRO A 277 -0.60 -8.12 13.53
C PRO A 277 -1.00 -9.06 14.66
N PHE A 278 -2.24 -8.96 15.18
CA PHE A 278 -2.78 -9.91 16.15
C PHE A 278 -2.86 -11.34 15.61
N VAL A 279 -3.24 -11.54 14.35
CA VAL A 279 -3.45 -12.88 13.79
C VAL A 279 -2.14 -13.67 13.72
N PRO A 280 -1.02 -13.12 13.18
CA PRO A 280 0.28 -13.76 13.29
C PRO A 280 0.66 -14.07 14.75
N ALA A 281 0.57 -13.09 15.65
CA ALA A 281 0.96 -13.28 17.06
C ALA A 281 0.16 -14.39 17.77
N LEU A 282 -1.15 -14.49 17.48
CA LEU A 282 -2.00 -15.55 18.02
C LEU A 282 -1.61 -16.93 17.48
N LEU A 283 -1.38 -17.04 16.17
CA LEU A 283 -1.03 -18.31 15.53
C LEU A 283 0.38 -18.78 15.89
N GLU A 284 1.33 -17.85 16.00
CA GLU A 284 2.69 -18.11 16.49
C GLU A 284 2.62 -18.62 17.93
N GLY A 285 1.90 -17.93 18.82
CA GLY A 285 1.70 -18.38 20.20
C GLY A 285 1.00 -19.75 20.30
N MET A 286 0.01 -20.03 19.44
CA MET A 286 -0.67 -21.33 19.42
C MET A 286 0.28 -22.46 18.98
N VAL A 287 1.08 -22.25 17.92
CA VAL A 287 2.01 -23.30 17.47
C VAL A 287 3.16 -23.50 18.46
N ASP A 288 3.63 -22.44 19.11
CA ASP A 288 4.67 -22.52 20.14
C ASP A 288 4.16 -23.27 21.37
N ALA A 289 2.92 -23.02 21.80
CA ALA A 289 2.30 -23.78 22.88
C ALA A 289 2.19 -25.28 22.54
N LEU A 290 1.86 -25.63 21.30
CA LEU A 290 1.82 -27.02 20.85
C LEU A 290 3.23 -27.65 20.75
N ALA A 291 4.23 -26.88 20.37
CA ALA A 291 5.59 -27.36 20.10
C ALA A 291 6.46 -27.47 21.35
N TYR A 292 6.36 -26.48 22.25
CA TYR A 292 7.33 -26.25 23.32
C TYR A 292 6.74 -26.28 24.73
N GLU A 293 5.45 -25.99 24.90
CA GLU A 293 4.79 -26.05 26.22
C GLU A 293 4.15 -27.42 26.51
N ALA A 294 3.93 -28.24 25.47
CA ALA A 294 3.29 -29.55 25.62
C ALA A 294 4.23 -30.57 26.31
N PRO A 295 3.73 -31.38 27.27
CA PRO A 295 4.53 -32.41 27.92
C PRO A 295 4.95 -33.49 26.90
N SER A 296 6.26 -33.65 26.71
CA SER A 296 6.86 -34.44 25.61
C SER A 296 6.49 -35.93 25.58
N GLN A 297 6.01 -36.51 26.69
CA GLN A 297 5.68 -37.94 26.79
C GLN A 297 4.19 -38.25 26.66
N ASP A 298 3.28 -37.28 26.76
CA ASP A 298 1.82 -37.52 26.71
C ASP A 298 1.01 -36.44 25.98
N ALA A 299 1.67 -35.62 25.16
CA ALA A 299 1.04 -34.51 24.43
C ALA A 299 -0.26 -34.91 23.72
N LYS A 300 -0.35 -36.12 23.14
CA LYS A 300 -1.54 -36.64 22.44
C LYS A 300 -2.80 -36.71 23.31
N ASN A 301 -2.66 -36.90 24.62
CA ASN A 301 -3.79 -37.00 25.55
C ASN A 301 -4.03 -35.69 26.33
N ASP A 302 -3.34 -34.61 25.97
CA ASP A 302 -3.52 -33.30 26.58
C ASP A 302 -4.72 -32.57 25.95
N ALA A 303 -5.78 -32.40 26.74
CA ALA A 303 -7.02 -31.74 26.30
C ALA A 303 -6.85 -30.23 26.02
N ARG A 304 -5.86 -29.56 26.62
CA ARG A 304 -5.52 -28.16 26.31
C ARG A 304 -4.87 -28.11 24.93
N CYS A 305 -3.89 -28.97 24.68
CA CYS A 305 -3.21 -29.03 23.39
C CYS A 305 -4.17 -29.40 22.24
N GLU A 306 -5.06 -30.37 22.45
CA GLU A 306 -6.10 -30.69 21.47
C GLU A 306 -7.01 -29.47 21.18
N GLY A 307 -7.40 -28.72 22.23
CA GLY A 307 -8.21 -27.52 22.06
C GLY A 307 -7.49 -26.41 21.28
N ILE A 308 -6.19 -26.21 21.55
CA ILE A 308 -5.36 -25.25 20.79
C ILE A 308 -5.25 -25.69 19.33
N TYR A 309 -4.99 -26.97 19.07
CA TYR A 309 -4.95 -27.51 17.71
C TYR A 309 -6.28 -27.30 16.98
N LEU A 310 -7.41 -27.56 17.62
CA LEU A 310 -8.73 -27.36 17.01
C LEU A 310 -9.02 -25.88 16.68
N TRP A 311 -8.60 -24.93 17.52
CA TRP A 311 -8.68 -23.49 17.20
C TRP A 311 -7.80 -23.12 16.02
N LEU A 312 -6.56 -23.61 16.01
CA LEU A 312 -5.62 -23.36 14.92
C LEU A 312 -6.18 -23.95 13.61
N ASP A 313 -6.72 -25.17 13.66
CA ASP A 313 -7.36 -25.83 12.53
C ASP A 313 -8.58 -25.05 12.00
N HIS A 314 -9.44 -24.59 12.90
CA HIS A 314 -10.61 -23.77 12.59
C HIS A 314 -10.22 -22.46 11.91
N ILE A 315 -9.23 -21.73 12.43
CA ILE A 315 -8.73 -20.49 11.82
C ILE A 315 -8.13 -20.75 10.44
N LEU A 316 -7.47 -21.89 10.24
CA LEU A 316 -6.87 -22.25 8.96
C LEU A 316 -7.92 -22.66 7.91
N ARG A 317 -8.94 -23.45 8.29
CA ARG A 317 -9.85 -24.10 7.33
C ARG A 317 -11.25 -23.50 7.24
N SER A 318 -11.74 -22.82 8.28
CA SER A 318 -13.12 -22.27 8.28
C SER A 318 -13.29 -21.18 7.22
N SER A 319 -14.49 -21.11 6.63
CA SER A 319 -14.91 -20.01 5.76
C SER A 319 -14.98 -18.68 6.50
N ASP A 320 -15.23 -18.69 7.81
CA ASP A 320 -15.33 -17.47 8.63
C ASP A 320 -14.00 -16.70 8.67
N TRP A 321 -12.88 -17.40 8.53
CA TRP A 321 -11.53 -16.84 8.55
C TRP A 321 -10.89 -16.69 7.16
N GLU A 322 -11.61 -17.05 6.09
CA GLU A 322 -11.10 -17.03 4.71
C GLU A 322 -10.51 -15.68 4.30
N SER A 323 -11.21 -14.59 4.61
CA SER A 323 -10.78 -13.20 4.33
C SER A 323 -9.49 -12.77 5.05
N ARG A 324 -9.04 -13.53 6.06
CA ARG A 324 -7.85 -13.25 6.87
C ARG A 324 -6.72 -14.25 6.64
N ARG A 325 -6.89 -15.26 5.78
CA ARG A 325 -5.85 -16.28 5.50
C ARG A 325 -4.56 -15.70 4.90
N TRP A 326 -4.59 -14.47 4.37
CA TRP A 326 -3.40 -13.77 3.89
C TRP A 326 -2.47 -13.32 5.03
N LEU A 327 -2.97 -13.24 6.27
CA LEU A 327 -2.21 -12.91 7.48
C LEU A 327 -1.50 -14.12 8.11
N LEU A 328 -1.60 -15.31 7.52
CA LEU A 328 -1.04 -16.54 8.11
C LEU A 328 0.50 -16.53 8.07
N PRO A 329 1.19 -16.72 9.21
CA PRO A 329 2.65 -16.80 9.27
C PRO A 329 3.14 -18.20 8.83
N ARG A 330 2.80 -18.61 7.60
CA ARG A 330 2.99 -19.99 7.10
C ARG A 330 4.43 -20.50 7.20
N ALA A 331 5.40 -19.64 6.90
CA ALA A 331 6.82 -19.99 6.99
C ALA A 331 7.22 -20.33 8.44
N TYR A 332 6.73 -19.55 9.41
CA TYR A 332 6.97 -19.77 10.82
C TYR A 332 6.30 -21.07 11.29
N LEU A 333 5.00 -21.24 11.01
CA LEU A 333 4.25 -22.45 11.38
C LEU A 333 4.94 -23.73 10.85
N LYS A 334 5.36 -23.72 9.57
CA LYS A 334 6.11 -24.84 8.97
C LYS A 334 7.45 -25.06 9.66
N SER A 335 8.21 -24.00 9.92
CA SER A 335 9.51 -24.09 10.60
C SER A 335 9.38 -24.69 12.01
N VAL A 336 8.38 -24.28 12.78
CA VAL A 336 8.14 -24.83 14.13
C VAL A 336 7.72 -26.30 14.05
N CYS A 337 6.82 -26.66 13.13
CA CYS A 337 6.43 -28.06 12.92
C CYS A 337 7.56 -28.96 12.40
N GLU A 338 8.58 -28.40 11.74
CA GLU A 338 9.78 -29.11 11.32
C GLU A 338 10.80 -29.25 12.46
N GLY A 339 10.93 -28.23 13.31
CA GLY A 339 11.89 -28.19 14.41
C GLY A 339 11.44 -28.95 15.67
N ALA A 340 10.14 -29.01 15.94
CA ALA A 340 9.58 -29.73 17.09
C ALA A 340 8.67 -30.87 16.62
N THR A 341 9.02 -32.11 16.95
CA THR A 341 8.25 -33.29 16.52
C THR A 341 7.47 -33.89 17.68
N ASN A 342 6.15 -33.67 17.67
CA ASN A 342 5.18 -34.31 18.56
C ASN A 342 3.88 -34.59 17.80
N HIS A 343 2.88 -35.15 18.49
CA HIS A 343 1.61 -35.52 17.85
C HIS A 343 0.90 -34.34 17.16
N TRP A 344 0.81 -33.18 17.82
CA TRP A 344 0.07 -32.02 17.34
C TRP A 344 0.80 -31.26 16.24
N THR A 345 2.12 -31.11 16.36
CA THR A 345 2.96 -30.52 15.32
C THR A 345 2.98 -31.38 14.05
N ALA A 346 2.92 -32.71 14.17
CA ALA A 346 2.77 -33.61 13.03
C ALA A 346 1.38 -33.47 12.36
N LEU A 347 0.31 -33.40 13.14
CA LEU A 347 -1.05 -33.23 12.63
C LEU A 347 -1.26 -31.84 11.99
N LEU A 348 -0.65 -30.81 12.58
CA LEU A 348 -0.62 -29.46 12.01
C LEU A 348 0.22 -29.42 10.73
N LYS A 349 1.35 -30.13 10.68
CA LYS A 349 2.15 -30.26 9.45
C LYS A 349 1.33 -30.87 8.33
N GLU A 350 0.59 -31.95 8.60
CA GLU A 350 -0.33 -32.56 7.64
C GLU A 350 -1.44 -31.59 7.22
N THR A 351 -2.01 -30.84 8.16
CA THR A 351 -3.00 -29.79 7.89
C THR A 351 -2.45 -28.72 6.95
N LEU A 352 -1.24 -28.23 7.20
CA LEU A 352 -0.56 -27.23 6.39
C LEU A 352 -0.19 -27.78 5.00
N CYS A 353 0.22 -29.05 4.91
CA CYS A 353 0.45 -29.73 3.63
C CYS A 353 -0.85 -29.93 2.83
N ASN A 354 -1.96 -30.28 3.49
CA ASN A 354 -3.26 -30.46 2.83
C ASN A 354 -3.84 -29.10 2.36
N LEU A 355 -3.55 -28.02 3.07
CA LEU A 355 -3.82 -26.66 2.59
C LEU A 355 -2.98 -26.31 1.35
N ASP A 356 -1.78 -26.86 1.22
CA ASP A 356 -0.94 -26.75 0.02
C ASP A 356 -1.32 -27.74 -1.10
N ASP A 357 -2.07 -28.80 -0.81
CA ASP A 357 -2.57 -29.79 -1.80
C ASP A 357 -3.98 -29.45 -2.32
N GLY A 358 -4.76 -28.66 -1.57
CA GLY A 358 -6.04 -28.07 -2.00
C GLY A 358 -5.89 -26.71 -2.72
N LEU A 359 -4.66 -26.21 -2.85
CA LEU A 359 -4.27 -25.05 -3.63
C LEU A 359 -3.18 -25.51 -4.60
N PRO A 360 -3.17 -25.08 -5.87
CA PRO A 360 -2.13 -25.53 -6.79
C PRO A 360 -0.75 -25.13 -6.28
N ARG A 361 0.17 -26.10 -6.17
CA ARG A 361 1.57 -25.86 -5.82
C ARG A 361 2.15 -24.84 -6.79
N LEU A 362 2.81 -23.81 -6.25
CA LEU A 362 3.46 -22.71 -7.00
C LEU A 362 4.68 -23.16 -7.85
N VAL A 363 4.85 -24.46 -8.06
CA VAL A 363 5.85 -25.07 -8.97
C VAL A 363 5.19 -25.97 -10.04
N ASP A 364 3.88 -26.25 -9.95
CA ASP A 364 3.14 -27.10 -10.90
C ASP A 364 2.13 -26.34 -11.79
N LEU A 365 2.07 -25.00 -11.65
CA LEU A 365 1.28 -24.11 -12.51
C LEU A 365 1.91 -23.84 -13.89
N ASP A 366 3.14 -24.31 -14.13
CA ASP A 366 3.80 -24.24 -15.45
C ASP A 366 3.68 -25.54 -16.26
N ARG A 367 2.84 -26.50 -15.83
CA ARG A 367 2.70 -27.78 -16.54
C ARG A 367 1.31 -28.40 -16.63
N SER A 368 0.30 -27.87 -15.94
CA SER A 368 -1.04 -28.48 -15.89
C SER A 368 -2.13 -27.74 -16.68
N MET A 369 -1.85 -26.58 -17.28
CA MET A 369 -2.78 -25.87 -18.18
C MET A 369 -2.62 -26.18 -19.68
N GLU A 370 -1.94 -27.27 -20.04
CA GLU A 370 -1.97 -27.80 -21.42
C GLU A 370 -2.71 -29.14 -21.58
N THR A 371 -3.25 -29.72 -20.50
CA THR A 371 -3.87 -31.06 -20.61
C THR A 371 -5.10 -31.21 -19.74
N GLU A 372 -6.15 -30.40 -19.96
CA GLU A 372 -7.56 -30.78 -19.70
C GLU A 372 -8.51 -29.66 -20.17
N MET A 373 -8.47 -29.39 -21.48
CA MET A 373 -9.58 -28.74 -22.19
C MET A 373 -9.74 -29.30 -23.62
N VAL A 374 -9.33 -30.56 -23.81
CA VAL A 374 -9.57 -31.33 -25.05
C VAL A 374 -9.79 -32.80 -24.71
N THR A 375 -10.80 -33.13 -23.89
CA THR A 375 -11.38 -34.49 -23.86
C THR A 375 -12.78 -34.46 -23.25
N GLU A 376 -13.64 -33.58 -23.77
CA GLU A 376 -15.08 -33.76 -23.64
C GLU A 376 -15.80 -33.25 -24.90
N ALA A 377 -15.30 -33.69 -26.05
CA ALA A 377 -16.04 -33.73 -27.29
C ALA A 377 -15.51 -34.94 -28.08
N LEU A 378 -16.42 -35.75 -28.61
CA LEU A 378 -16.18 -36.93 -29.47
C LEU A 378 -15.98 -38.27 -28.72
N LYS A 379 -17.07 -38.74 -28.08
CA LYS A 379 -17.47 -40.14 -28.22
C LYS A 379 -18.39 -40.22 -29.44
N GLU A 380 -17.91 -40.81 -30.53
CA GLU A 380 -18.62 -41.81 -31.36
C GLU A 380 -17.73 -42.24 -32.55
N ASP A 381 -17.40 -43.53 -32.55
CA ASP A 381 -17.23 -44.47 -33.67
C ASP A 381 -16.03 -44.47 -34.67
N VAL A 382 -15.22 -45.55 -34.52
CA VAL A 382 -14.89 -46.63 -35.50
C VAL A 382 -13.45 -46.79 -36.06
N ASP A 383 -12.96 -48.02 -35.86
CA ASP A 383 -11.97 -48.89 -36.57
C ASP A 383 -10.42 -48.78 -36.42
N LEU A 384 -9.89 -49.62 -35.52
CA LEU A 384 -8.98 -50.77 -35.75
C LEU A 384 -7.98 -50.75 -36.94
N LYS A 385 -6.67 -50.72 -36.66
CA LYS A 385 -5.68 -51.84 -36.83
C LYS A 385 -4.20 -51.40 -36.87
N ALA A 386 -3.37 -52.33 -36.37
CA ALA A 386 -1.97 -52.63 -36.76
C ALA A 386 -0.79 -52.08 -35.91
N PHE A 387 -0.49 -52.84 -34.85
CA PHE A 387 0.78 -53.55 -34.56
C PHE A 387 2.16 -52.85 -34.59
N GLY A 388 2.77 -52.81 -33.40
CA GLY A 388 4.12 -53.35 -33.06
C GLY A 388 5.36 -52.53 -33.46
N SER A 389 6.54 -52.64 -32.86
CA SER A 389 7.11 -53.33 -31.70
C SER A 389 8.61 -52.97 -31.63
N LEU A 390 9.24 -53.06 -30.45
CA LEU A 390 10.68 -53.31 -30.18
C LEU A 390 11.77 -52.20 -30.31
N ARG A 391 12.23 -51.74 -29.12
CA ARG A 391 13.54 -51.91 -28.45
C ARG A 391 14.90 -51.90 -29.23
N SER A 392 15.81 -51.05 -28.68
CA SER A 392 17.21 -51.32 -28.22
C SER A 392 18.44 -51.16 -29.15
N THR A 393 19.35 -50.26 -28.70
CA THR A 393 20.86 -50.28 -28.70
C THR A 393 21.68 -50.37 -29.99
N THR A 394 22.72 -49.52 -30.20
CA THR A 394 24.17 -49.73 -29.86
C THR A 394 25.08 -48.62 -30.50
N ILE A 395 26.34 -48.56 -30.03
CA ILE A 395 27.43 -47.55 -30.02
C ILE A 395 28.37 -47.47 -31.27
N SER A 396 28.74 -46.23 -31.69
CA SER A 396 30.07 -45.67 -32.17
C SER A 396 30.71 -46.06 -33.54
N PRO A 397 31.85 -45.47 -34.00
CA PRO A 397 32.09 -44.09 -34.54
C PRO A 397 32.94 -44.04 -35.85
N ARG A 398 33.14 -42.85 -36.49
CA ARG A 398 34.43 -42.36 -37.05
C ARG A 398 34.37 -41.03 -37.88
N ILE A 399 35.15 -40.03 -37.41
CA ILE A 399 36.26 -39.26 -38.06
C ILE A 399 36.12 -38.61 -39.46
N ALA A 400 36.57 -37.33 -39.52
CA ALA A 400 37.28 -36.56 -40.58
C ALA A 400 36.47 -35.41 -41.23
N GLN A 401 37.01 -34.26 -41.65
CA GLN A 401 38.18 -33.41 -41.35
C GLN A 401 38.10 -32.25 -42.40
N LEU A 402 38.59 -31.04 -42.05
CA LEU A 402 39.12 -29.97 -42.94
C LEU A 402 38.10 -29.18 -43.81
N GLN A 403 38.27 -27.92 -44.25
CA GLN A 403 39.07 -26.72 -43.92
C GLN A 403 38.51 -25.56 -44.78
N ALA A 404 38.70 -24.29 -44.36
CA ALA A 404 38.32 -23.06 -45.08
C ALA A 404 39.18 -22.80 -46.35
N PRO A 405 38.89 -21.79 -47.23
CA PRO A 405 39.30 -20.39 -46.97
C PRO A 405 38.43 -19.27 -47.62
N SER A 406 38.81 -18.01 -47.33
CA SER A 406 38.42 -16.69 -47.92
C SER A 406 39.61 -16.14 -48.77
N PRO A 407 39.72 -14.90 -49.33
CA PRO A 407 38.82 -13.72 -49.50
C PRO A 407 38.87 -13.02 -50.90
N HIS A 408 38.07 -11.94 -51.08
CA HIS A 408 38.39 -10.61 -51.69
C HIS A 408 37.38 -9.97 -52.70
N GLU A 409 37.13 -8.68 -52.42
CA GLU A 409 36.93 -7.51 -53.32
C GLU A 409 35.54 -7.00 -53.80
N LEU A 410 35.46 -5.65 -53.80
CA LEU A 410 34.38 -4.64 -53.95
C LEU A 410 34.31 -4.10 -55.41
N PRO A 411 33.55 -3.03 -55.84
CA PRO A 411 32.27 -2.40 -55.41
C PRO A 411 31.33 -1.84 -56.56
N ARG A 412 30.23 -1.15 -56.15
CA ARG A 412 29.62 0.13 -56.70
C ARG A 412 28.51 0.17 -57.80
N LYS A 413 27.33 0.65 -57.36
CA LYS A 413 26.41 1.75 -57.84
C LYS A 413 25.93 1.85 -59.32
N LYS A 414 24.58 1.94 -59.55
CA LYS A 414 23.78 3.18 -59.86
C LYS A 414 22.33 2.89 -60.38
N HIS A 415 21.38 3.69 -59.84
CA HIS A 415 20.16 4.35 -60.36
C HIS A 415 18.98 3.68 -61.12
N SER A 416 17.77 3.96 -60.57
CA SER A 416 16.45 4.36 -61.14
C SER A 416 15.78 3.47 -62.20
N THR A 417 14.49 3.12 -62.17
CA THR A 417 13.24 3.91 -62.04
C THR A 417 12.01 3.01 -61.73
N VAL A 418 10.97 3.62 -61.15
CA VAL A 418 9.49 3.35 -61.10
C VAL A 418 8.97 2.40 -62.22
N ASP A 419 8.00 1.48 -62.07
CA ASP A 419 6.64 1.58 -61.50
C ASP A 419 5.88 0.22 -61.48
N CYS A 420 4.81 0.14 -60.68
CA CYS A 420 3.63 -0.78 -60.70
C CYS A 420 3.67 -2.24 -60.12
N ASN A 421 2.77 -2.45 -59.13
CA ASN A 421 2.25 -3.67 -58.44
C ASN A 421 1.88 -4.90 -59.32
N PRO A 422 1.54 -6.13 -58.78
CA PRO A 422 1.10 -6.50 -57.41
C PRO A 422 1.70 -7.82 -56.80
N LEU A 423 1.32 -8.10 -55.54
CA LEU A 423 1.62 -9.30 -54.72
C LEU A 423 1.39 -10.65 -55.43
N PRO A 424 2.16 -11.71 -55.07
CA PRO A 424 1.58 -12.73 -54.19
C PRO A 424 2.53 -13.40 -53.17
N ILE A 425 1.91 -13.74 -52.04
CA ILE A 425 2.11 -14.82 -51.04
C ILE A 425 3.09 -15.94 -51.46
N TYR A 426 4.02 -16.32 -50.55
CA TYR A 426 4.42 -17.72 -50.20
C TYR A 426 5.41 -17.73 -49.00
N PRO A 427 5.63 -18.89 -48.33
CA PRO A 427 5.80 -19.01 -46.88
C PRO A 427 7.26 -19.26 -46.47
N VAL A 428 7.63 -18.98 -45.21
CA VAL A 428 8.92 -19.45 -44.68
C VAL A 428 8.79 -20.07 -43.28
N PHE A 429 9.16 -21.33 -43.31
CA PHE A 429 9.44 -22.32 -42.28
C PHE A 429 10.16 -21.83 -41.01
N TYR A 430 9.68 -22.36 -39.88
CA TYR A 430 10.40 -22.48 -38.62
C TYR A 430 11.57 -23.48 -38.75
N THR A 431 12.74 -23.11 -38.22
CA THR A 431 13.80 -24.06 -37.87
C THR A 431 14.22 -23.86 -36.42
N SER A 432 13.95 -24.87 -35.61
CA SER A 432 14.46 -25.09 -34.26
C SER A 432 15.86 -25.68 -34.29
N VAL A 433 16.74 -25.25 -33.37
CA VAL A 433 17.89 -26.06 -32.92
C VAL A 433 18.03 -25.90 -31.40
N ALA A 434 17.88 -27.01 -30.70
CA ALA A 434 18.35 -27.25 -29.33
C ALA A 434 19.79 -27.85 -29.42
N VAL A 435 20.68 -27.89 -28.42
CA VAL A 435 20.64 -28.38 -27.03
C VAL A 435 22.00 -28.00 -26.41
N GLN A 436 22.13 -27.78 -25.09
CA GLN A 436 22.79 -28.72 -24.15
C GLN A 436 23.13 -28.11 -22.78
N LYS A 437 22.63 -28.79 -21.74
CA LYS A 437 22.93 -28.62 -20.31
C LYS A 437 24.20 -29.39 -19.96
N ASP A 438 25.05 -28.79 -19.13
CA ASP A 438 25.93 -29.49 -18.19
C ASP A 438 25.75 -28.86 -16.79
N ALA A 439 25.97 -29.66 -15.75
CA ALA A 439 25.52 -29.41 -14.39
C ALA A 439 26.67 -29.17 -13.38
N TYR A 440 26.36 -28.31 -12.39
CA TYR A 440 26.94 -28.05 -11.04
C TYR A 440 28.25 -27.24 -10.92
N PRO A 441 28.51 -26.51 -9.79
CA PRO A 441 27.68 -26.22 -8.60
C PRO A 441 27.55 -24.70 -8.26
N VAL A 442 26.78 -24.46 -7.19
CA VAL A 442 26.50 -23.24 -6.42
C VAL A 442 27.60 -22.16 -6.42
N ASP A 443 27.25 -20.96 -6.89
CA ASP A 443 27.64 -19.67 -6.28
C ASP A 443 26.64 -18.58 -6.71
N SER A 444 25.93 -18.02 -5.73
CA SER A 444 24.92 -16.99 -5.92
C SER A 444 25.55 -15.61 -6.10
N HIS A 445 25.89 -15.28 -7.34
CA HIS A 445 26.17 -13.91 -7.77
C HIS A 445 25.35 -13.57 -9.02
N VAL A 446 24.14 -13.04 -8.83
CA VAL A 446 23.36 -12.46 -9.93
C VAL A 446 23.98 -11.10 -10.29
N TYR A 447 24.88 -11.13 -11.27
CA TYR A 447 25.21 -9.98 -12.10
C TYR A 447 24.01 -9.70 -13.01
N VAL A 448 23.30 -8.60 -12.78
CA VAL A 448 22.40 -8.06 -13.81
C VAL A 448 23.24 -7.24 -14.76
N ASN A 449 23.67 -7.87 -15.86
CA ASN A 449 24.19 -7.18 -17.02
C ASN A 449 23.32 -7.59 -18.20
N GLN A 450 22.48 -6.68 -18.71
CA GLN A 450 21.93 -6.82 -20.05
C GLN A 450 21.59 -5.45 -20.64
N HIS A 451 22.33 -5.14 -21.70
CA HIS A 451 22.22 -3.98 -22.56
C HIS A 451 20.84 -3.90 -23.21
N THR A 452 20.07 -2.86 -22.87
CA THR A 452 19.03 -2.29 -23.74
C THR A 452 18.98 -0.78 -23.48
N CYS A 453 19.32 -0.02 -24.52
CA CYS A 453 19.18 1.43 -24.71
C CYS A 453 19.04 2.35 -23.47
N SER A 454 20.20 2.73 -22.93
CA SER A 454 20.72 4.09 -22.72
C SER A 454 19.89 5.29 -22.22
N VAL A 455 18.57 5.39 -22.36
CA VAL A 455 17.86 6.65 -22.06
C VAL A 455 17.53 6.81 -20.57
N VAL A 456 17.27 5.71 -19.84
CA VAL A 456 16.82 5.77 -18.45
C VAL A 456 17.55 4.73 -17.62
N ARG A 457 18.40 5.17 -16.69
CA ARG A 457 19.04 4.29 -15.69
C ARG A 457 18.36 4.51 -14.36
N LEU A 458 17.60 3.53 -13.89
CA LEU A 458 16.87 3.66 -12.63
C LEU A 458 17.84 3.65 -11.44
N LEU A 459 17.64 4.58 -10.50
CA LEU A 459 18.21 4.49 -9.16
C LEU A 459 17.23 3.75 -8.25
N THR A 460 17.07 2.45 -8.48
CA THR A 460 16.65 1.58 -7.38
C THR A 460 17.89 1.35 -6.54
N SER A 461 17.99 2.00 -5.39
CA SER A 461 18.70 1.35 -4.31
C SER A 461 18.12 -0.06 -4.17
N LYS A 462 18.93 -1.08 -3.89
CA LYS A 462 18.45 -2.42 -3.49
C LYS A 462 17.70 -2.39 -2.14
N GLY A 463 16.98 -1.33 -1.85
CA GLY A 463 16.10 -1.16 -0.72
C GLY A 463 14.79 -0.62 -1.23
N THR A 464 13.72 -1.36 -0.98
CA THR A 464 12.37 -0.81 -0.83
C THR A 464 12.46 0.47 0.01
N GLY A 465 12.35 1.63 -0.61
CA GLY A 465 12.09 2.88 0.11
C GLY A 465 10.77 2.75 0.88
N LYS A 466 10.54 3.63 1.87
CA LYS A 466 9.30 3.62 2.67
C LYS A 466 8.07 4.17 1.93
N GLY A 467 8.20 4.55 0.64
CA GLY A 467 7.15 5.14 -0.19
C GLY A 467 7.02 4.47 -1.55
N ASN A 468 5.90 4.73 -2.24
CA ASN A 468 5.59 4.14 -3.56
C ASN A 468 6.03 5.04 -4.74
N ASN A 469 6.90 6.03 -4.50
CA ASN A 469 7.35 7.02 -5.48
C ASN A 469 8.52 6.51 -6.34
N TYR A 470 8.62 6.99 -7.58
CA TYR A 470 9.76 6.79 -8.46
C TYR A 470 10.52 8.10 -8.72
N ALA A 471 11.85 8.02 -8.67
CA ALA A 471 12.75 9.03 -9.23
C ALA A 471 13.52 8.43 -10.42
N TYR A 472 13.75 9.24 -11.45
CA TYR A 472 14.34 8.76 -12.71
C TYR A 472 15.61 9.50 -13.07
N LEU A 473 16.72 8.76 -13.22
CA LEU A 473 17.96 9.29 -13.77
C LEU A 473 17.99 9.03 -15.28
N VAL A 474 18.01 10.11 -16.05
CA VAL A 474 18.11 10.09 -17.51
C VAL A 474 19.52 10.53 -17.88
N THR A 475 20.18 9.80 -18.77
CA THR A 475 21.59 10.07 -19.15
C THR A 475 21.78 9.97 -20.64
N ASP A 476 22.32 11.01 -21.25
CA ASP A 476 22.84 10.94 -22.61
C ASP A 476 24.19 10.20 -22.58
N GLU A 477 24.21 8.94 -23.06
CA GLU A 477 25.39 8.09 -22.95
C GLU A 477 26.67 8.64 -23.58
N PRO A 478 26.66 9.33 -24.75
CA PRO A 478 27.87 9.87 -25.34
C PRO A 478 28.47 11.00 -24.49
N THR A 479 27.66 11.98 -24.07
CA THR A 479 28.16 13.16 -23.34
C THR A 479 28.21 12.96 -21.83
N LYS A 480 27.57 11.91 -21.32
CA LYS A 480 27.30 11.65 -19.91
C LYS A 480 26.41 12.69 -19.24
N LYS A 481 25.89 13.71 -19.96
CA LYS A 481 24.98 14.68 -19.37
C LYS A 481 23.71 14.00 -18.90
N SER A 482 23.36 14.25 -17.65
CA SER A 482 22.26 13.58 -16.98
C SER A 482 21.35 14.57 -16.29
N VAL A 483 20.09 14.17 -16.13
CA VAL A 483 19.12 14.86 -15.27
C VAL A 483 18.48 13.86 -14.32
N ILE A 484 18.11 14.34 -13.14
CA ILE A 484 17.34 13.55 -12.16
C ILE A 484 15.91 14.11 -12.10
N ILE A 485 14.93 13.24 -12.31
CA ILE A 485 13.50 13.58 -12.31
C ILE A 485 12.90 13.22 -10.96
N ASP A 486 12.18 14.17 -10.36
CA ASP A 486 11.44 14.05 -9.09
C ASP A 486 12.24 13.46 -7.91
N PRO A 487 13.43 14.01 -7.55
CA PRO A 487 14.27 13.49 -6.47
C PRO A 487 13.74 13.88 -5.07
N ALA A 488 12.55 13.44 -4.70
CA ALA A 488 11.88 13.86 -3.48
C ALA A 488 12.52 13.36 -2.18
N ASN A 489 13.24 12.23 -2.24
CA ASN A 489 13.92 11.63 -1.10
C ASN A 489 15.44 11.54 -1.34
N PRO A 490 16.19 12.64 -1.13
CA PRO A 490 17.63 12.72 -1.37
C PRO A 490 18.46 11.61 -0.72
N PRO A 491 18.18 11.16 0.53
CA PRO A 491 18.89 10.03 1.12
C PRO A 491 18.88 8.73 0.30
N GLU A 492 17.85 8.50 -0.54
CA GLU A 492 17.75 7.30 -1.39
C GLU A 492 18.48 7.45 -2.73
N VAL A 493 18.52 8.67 -3.30
CA VAL A 493 19.07 8.91 -4.65
C VAL A 493 20.47 9.51 -4.64
N ALA A 494 20.78 10.38 -3.67
CA ALA A 494 22.02 11.13 -3.64
C ALA A 494 23.28 10.25 -3.50
N PRO A 495 23.30 9.21 -2.63
CA PRO A 495 24.47 8.34 -2.52
C PRO A 495 24.82 7.66 -3.84
N GLU A 496 23.82 7.22 -4.61
CA GLU A 496 24.13 6.63 -5.90
C GLU A 496 24.54 7.67 -6.95
N LEU A 497 23.86 8.82 -7.03
CA LEU A 497 24.30 9.88 -7.95
C LEU A 497 25.75 10.27 -7.69
N GLN A 498 26.16 10.41 -6.43
CA GLN A 498 27.56 10.64 -6.05
C GLN A 498 28.48 9.51 -6.52
N SER A 499 28.09 8.26 -6.33
CA SER A 499 28.84 7.08 -6.77
C SER A 499 29.05 7.08 -8.29
N GLN A 500 28.00 7.37 -9.06
CA GLN A 500 28.07 7.40 -10.53
C GLN A 500 28.87 8.59 -11.06
N ILE A 501 28.75 9.78 -10.44
CA ILE A 501 29.58 10.96 -10.76
C ILE A 501 31.06 10.64 -10.49
N LYS A 502 31.38 10.10 -9.32
CA LYS A 502 32.76 9.74 -8.94
C LYS A 502 33.37 8.70 -9.90
N ALA A 503 32.54 7.78 -10.39
CA ALA A 503 32.95 6.78 -11.37
C ALA A 503 33.06 7.32 -12.82
N GLY A 504 32.76 8.60 -13.07
CA GLY A 504 32.76 9.20 -14.40
C GLY A 504 31.65 8.64 -15.32
N LYS A 505 30.60 8.05 -14.73
CA LYS A 505 29.50 7.43 -15.48
C LYS A 505 28.42 8.43 -15.87
N ILE A 506 28.29 9.53 -15.13
CA ILE A 506 27.32 10.60 -15.35
C ILE A 506 27.95 11.97 -15.06
N ASP A 507 27.38 12.99 -15.67
CA ASP A 507 27.57 14.42 -15.42
C ASP A 507 26.19 15.02 -15.12
N LEU A 508 25.87 15.23 -13.84
CA LEU A 508 24.55 15.69 -13.43
C LEU A 508 24.39 17.18 -13.73
N THR A 509 23.50 17.50 -14.68
CA THR A 509 23.36 18.84 -15.25
C THR A 509 22.11 19.60 -14.81
N ALA A 510 21.04 18.91 -14.40
CA ALA A 510 19.81 19.54 -13.93
C ALA A 510 18.97 18.60 -13.05
N ILE A 511 18.10 19.21 -12.25
CA ILE A 511 16.96 18.56 -11.62
C ILE A 511 15.72 18.88 -12.47
N VAL A 512 14.88 17.89 -12.73
CA VAL A 512 13.62 18.06 -13.44
C VAL A 512 12.48 17.67 -12.51
N ASN A 513 11.44 18.49 -12.40
CA ASN A 513 10.25 18.16 -11.64
C ASN A 513 9.01 18.15 -12.52
N THR A 514 8.15 17.17 -12.29
CA THR A 514 6.85 17.07 -12.94
C THR A 514 5.84 18.05 -12.36
N HIS A 515 5.83 18.22 -11.03
CA HIS A 515 4.95 19.15 -10.33
C HIS A 515 5.44 19.47 -8.91
N HIS A 516 4.72 20.33 -8.20
CA HIS A 516 5.20 20.92 -6.94
C HIS A 516 4.97 20.10 -5.67
N HIS A 517 4.21 18.99 -5.71
CA HIS A 517 3.98 18.20 -4.51
C HIS A 517 5.31 17.73 -3.90
N TRP A 518 5.33 17.64 -2.57
CA TRP A 518 6.56 17.45 -1.82
C TRP A 518 7.21 16.10 -2.12
N ASP A 519 6.42 15.06 -2.36
CA ASP A 519 6.88 13.74 -2.76
C ASP A 519 7.42 13.67 -4.21
N HIS A 520 7.54 14.83 -4.89
CA HIS A 520 8.25 15.00 -6.16
C HIS A 520 9.35 16.08 -6.09
N ALA A 521 9.00 17.28 -5.60
CA ALA A 521 9.90 18.44 -5.57
C ALA A 521 10.53 18.72 -4.18
N GLY A 522 10.14 17.99 -3.13
CA GLY A 522 10.51 18.27 -1.74
C GLY A 522 12.00 18.09 -1.43
N GLY A 523 12.72 17.30 -2.23
CA GLY A 523 14.15 17.04 -2.06
C GLY A 523 15.06 18.03 -2.78
N ASN A 524 14.53 18.95 -3.61
CA ASN A 524 15.34 19.82 -4.47
C ASN A 524 16.38 20.63 -3.69
N ASN A 525 16.01 21.23 -2.56
CA ASN A 525 16.93 22.01 -1.74
C ASN A 525 18.13 21.20 -1.21
N GLU A 526 17.91 19.95 -0.82
CA GLU A 526 18.96 19.09 -0.29
C GLU A 526 19.82 18.51 -1.42
N MET A 527 19.22 18.21 -2.57
CA MET A 527 19.95 17.88 -3.79
C MET A 527 20.89 19.02 -4.20
N LEU A 528 20.42 20.27 -4.21
CA LEU A 528 21.26 21.45 -4.53
C LEU A 528 22.38 21.68 -3.51
N LYS A 529 22.15 21.39 -2.23
CA LYS A 529 23.23 21.41 -1.21
C LYS A 529 24.30 20.35 -1.48
N THR A 530 23.87 19.19 -1.96
CA THR A 530 24.75 18.02 -2.16
C THR A 530 25.54 18.09 -3.45
N PHE A 531 24.92 18.54 -4.54
CA PHE A 531 25.49 18.54 -5.89
C PHE A 531 25.87 19.93 -6.42
N GLY A 532 25.58 21.00 -5.66
CA GLY A 532 25.84 22.38 -6.06
C GLY A 532 24.66 23.03 -6.80
N GLN A 533 24.89 24.22 -7.35
CA GLN A 533 23.85 24.95 -8.09
C GLN A 533 23.61 24.27 -9.44
N LEU A 534 22.54 23.49 -9.50
CA LEU A 534 21.98 22.94 -10.73
C LEU A 534 20.73 23.73 -11.11
N PRO A 535 20.46 23.96 -12.42
CA PRO A 535 19.15 24.34 -12.87
C PRO A 535 18.09 23.35 -12.38
N VAL A 536 17.00 23.88 -11.83
CA VAL A 536 15.78 23.14 -11.55
C VAL A 536 14.76 23.51 -12.61
N ILE A 537 14.35 22.53 -13.42
CA ILE A 537 13.40 22.67 -14.52
C ILE A 537 12.07 22.05 -14.08
N GLY A 538 10.98 22.80 -14.06
CA GLY A 538 9.74 22.26 -13.52
C GLY A 538 8.53 23.19 -13.63
N GLY A 539 7.42 22.72 -13.07
CA GLY A 539 6.25 23.54 -12.80
C GLY A 539 6.61 24.82 -12.01
N ALA A 540 5.85 25.89 -12.24
CA ALA A 540 6.16 27.21 -11.68
C ALA A 540 6.18 27.23 -10.15
N ASN A 541 5.52 26.27 -9.48
CA ASN A 541 5.43 26.21 -8.03
C ASN A 541 6.41 25.18 -7.42
N CYS A 542 7.19 24.46 -8.23
CA CYS A 542 8.19 23.51 -7.74
C CYS A 542 9.25 24.22 -6.88
N GLN A 543 9.67 23.55 -5.81
CA GLN A 543 10.69 24.09 -4.90
C GLN A 543 11.97 24.41 -5.67
N SER A 544 12.48 25.63 -5.53
CA SER A 544 13.74 26.08 -6.13
C SER A 544 13.78 26.01 -7.65
N VAL A 545 12.62 26.01 -8.31
CA VAL A 545 12.52 26.08 -9.77
C VAL A 545 13.26 27.32 -10.31
N THR A 546 14.06 27.11 -11.34
CA THR A 546 14.84 28.15 -12.02
C THR A 546 14.37 28.39 -13.44
N LYS A 547 13.72 27.39 -14.05
CA LYS A 547 13.16 27.46 -15.39
C LYS A 547 11.85 26.69 -15.45
N THR A 548 10.80 27.34 -15.94
CA THR A 548 9.53 26.68 -16.28
C THR A 548 9.37 26.72 -17.80
N PRO A 549 9.56 25.58 -18.50
CA PRO A 549 9.40 25.55 -19.95
C PRO A 549 7.94 25.79 -20.33
N ALA A 550 7.69 26.48 -21.44
CA ALA A 550 6.34 26.64 -21.96
C ALA A 550 5.78 25.30 -22.49
N HIS A 551 4.46 25.18 -22.57
CA HIS A 551 3.84 24.01 -23.22
C HIS A 551 4.34 23.87 -24.66
N GLY A 552 4.85 22.70 -25.01
CA GLY A 552 5.44 22.39 -26.31
C GLY A 552 6.89 22.87 -26.49
N GLU A 553 7.48 23.57 -25.51
CA GLU A 553 8.88 23.97 -25.58
C GLU A 553 9.80 22.74 -25.62
N THR A 554 10.82 22.80 -26.47
CA THR A 554 11.81 21.75 -26.63
C THR A 554 13.19 22.18 -26.17
N PHE A 555 13.92 21.26 -25.56
CA PHE A 555 15.33 21.41 -25.21
C PHE A 555 16.04 20.05 -25.30
N THR A 556 17.35 20.00 -25.06
CA THR A 556 18.12 18.76 -25.12
C THR A 556 18.81 18.42 -23.80
N ILE A 557 19.01 17.12 -23.58
CA ILE A 557 19.94 16.60 -22.57
C ILE A 557 21.09 15.95 -23.35
N GLY A 558 22.31 16.45 -23.16
CA GLY A 558 23.44 15.99 -23.97
C GLY A 558 23.31 16.37 -25.43
N GLU A 559 23.71 15.46 -26.30
CA GLU A 559 23.67 15.65 -27.76
C GLU A 559 22.51 14.93 -28.44
N ARG A 560 21.98 13.84 -27.85
CA ARG A 560 21.00 13.00 -28.55
C ARG A 560 19.57 13.09 -28.01
N ILE A 561 19.41 13.34 -26.71
CA ILE A 561 18.08 13.27 -26.08
C ILE A 561 17.36 14.60 -26.29
N SER A 562 16.35 14.58 -27.15
CA SER A 562 15.39 15.68 -27.29
C SER A 562 14.31 15.57 -26.21
N VAL A 563 13.93 16.69 -25.61
CA VAL A 563 12.90 16.79 -24.57
C VAL A 563 11.84 17.78 -25.03
N LYS A 564 10.57 17.43 -24.88
CA LYS A 564 9.41 18.29 -25.08
C LYS A 564 8.60 18.38 -23.80
N ALA A 565 8.41 19.59 -23.29
CA ALA A 565 7.56 19.84 -22.12
C ALA A 565 6.08 19.84 -22.53
N LEU A 566 5.25 19.07 -21.83
CA LEU A 566 3.82 18.94 -22.09
C LEU A 566 3.07 19.31 -20.82
N HIS A 567 2.52 20.53 -20.78
CA HIS A 567 1.68 20.95 -19.64
C HIS A 567 0.41 20.11 -19.59
N THR A 568 0.13 19.56 -18.42
CA THR A 568 -0.99 18.66 -18.14
C THR A 568 -1.68 19.06 -16.83
N PRO A 569 -2.18 20.31 -16.71
CA PRO A 569 -2.81 20.79 -15.49
C PRO A 569 -4.01 19.91 -15.16
N CYS A 570 -4.10 19.43 -13.91
CA CYS A 570 -5.31 18.91 -13.29
C CYS A 570 -4.99 18.37 -11.90
N HIS A 571 -4.03 17.45 -11.82
CA HIS A 571 -3.57 16.92 -10.53
C HIS A 571 -3.05 18.08 -9.67
N THR A 572 -2.15 18.85 -10.27
CA THR A 572 -1.82 20.22 -9.87
C THR A 572 -1.90 21.12 -11.10
N GLN A 573 -2.04 22.42 -10.90
CA GLN A 573 -2.11 23.40 -12.00
C GLN A 573 -0.75 23.60 -12.69
N ASP A 574 0.36 23.25 -12.03
CA ASP A 574 1.71 23.35 -12.59
C ASP A 574 2.29 22.02 -13.08
N SER A 575 1.45 21.00 -13.29
CA SER A 575 1.87 19.69 -13.80
C SER A 575 2.43 19.77 -15.23
N ILE A 576 3.61 19.20 -15.43
CA ILE A 576 4.31 19.06 -16.71
C ILE A 576 4.76 17.60 -16.88
N CYS A 577 4.34 16.96 -17.97
CA CYS A 577 4.93 15.72 -18.46
C CYS A 577 6.12 16.02 -19.39
N TYR A 578 7.15 15.18 -19.37
CA TYR A 578 8.32 15.34 -20.25
C TYR A 578 8.40 14.17 -21.23
N PHE A 579 8.09 14.45 -22.50
CA PHE A 579 8.32 13.50 -23.59
C PHE A 579 9.77 13.61 -24.03
N MET A 580 10.49 12.49 -24.04
CA MET A 580 11.89 12.43 -24.42
C MET A 580 12.10 11.43 -25.56
N GLN A 581 12.96 11.77 -26.50
CA GLN A 581 13.27 10.92 -27.65
C GLN A 581 14.78 10.91 -27.96
N ASP A 582 15.33 9.71 -28.15
CA ASP A 582 16.69 9.42 -28.63
C ASP A 582 16.59 8.45 -29.83
N GLY A 583 16.75 8.98 -31.04
CA GLY A 583 16.51 8.22 -32.27
C GLY A 583 15.06 7.74 -32.37
N ASP A 584 14.87 6.42 -32.48
CA ASP A 584 13.56 5.76 -32.52
C ASP A 584 12.99 5.46 -31.13
N GLU A 585 13.80 5.59 -30.07
CA GLU A 585 13.31 5.35 -28.72
C GLU A 585 12.61 6.56 -28.13
N ARG A 586 11.46 6.31 -27.51
CA ARG A 586 10.58 7.35 -26.96
C ARG A 586 10.08 6.96 -25.58
N VAL A 587 10.13 7.92 -24.67
CA VAL A 587 9.64 7.79 -23.30
C VAL A 587 8.86 9.03 -22.90
N VAL A 588 7.95 8.90 -21.94
CA VAL A 588 7.28 10.04 -21.30
C VAL A 588 7.27 9.88 -19.80
N PHE A 589 7.76 10.90 -19.10
CA PHE A 589 7.68 11.02 -17.65
C PHE A 589 6.42 11.79 -17.29
N THR A 590 5.49 11.12 -16.62
CA THR A 590 4.10 11.62 -16.49
C THR A 590 3.76 12.16 -15.11
N GLY A 591 4.67 12.01 -14.13
CA GLY A 591 4.40 12.34 -12.74
C GLY A 591 3.07 11.74 -12.30
N ASP A 592 2.21 12.59 -11.76
CA ASP A 592 0.91 12.18 -11.24
C ASP A 592 -0.24 12.47 -12.20
N THR A 593 0.05 12.76 -13.47
CA THR A 593 -1.01 12.91 -14.50
C THR A 593 -1.53 11.54 -14.93
N LEU A 594 -0.64 10.70 -15.47
CA LEU A 594 -0.92 9.36 -15.98
C LEU A 594 -0.15 8.32 -15.16
N PHE A 595 -0.85 7.31 -14.64
CA PHE A 595 -0.28 6.11 -14.05
C PHE A 595 -0.57 4.91 -14.96
N ILE A 596 0.18 3.81 -14.79
CA ILE A 596 -0.17 2.56 -15.48
C ILE A 596 -1.58 2.12 -15.01
N GLY A 597 -2.52 2.05 -15.95
CA GLY A 597 -3.93 1.72 -15.69
C GLY A 597 -4.69 2.75 -14.84
N GLY A 598 -4.19 3.98 -14.65
CA GLY A 598 -4.86 4.99 -13.83
C GLY A 598 -4.51 6.44 -14.17
N CYS A 599 -5.02 7.37 -13.37
CA CYS A 599 -4.66 8.79 -13.44
C CYS A 599 -4.59 9.41 -12.04
N GLY A 600 -4.01 10.61 -11.95
CA GLY A 600 -4.00 11.43 -10.75
C GLY A 600 -5.38 11.71 -10.18
N ARG A 601 -5.43 12.00 -8.87
CA ARG A 601 -6.59 12.68 -8.27
C ARG A 601 -6.59 14.14 -8.70
N PHE A 602 -7.78 14.73 -8.84
CA PHE A 602 -7.95 16.10 -9.33
C PHE A 602 -7.92 17.06 -8.14
N PHE A 603 -6.74 17.27 -7.54
CA PHE A 603 -6.65 18.12 -6.35
C PHE A 603 -6.88 19.60 -6.67
N GLU A 604 -6.30 20.07 -7.77
CA GLU A 604 -6.35 21.49 -8.15
C GLU A 604 -7.07 21.75 -9.48
N GLY A 605 -7.70 20.72 -10.06
CA GLY A 605 -8.30 20.80 -11.38
C GLY A 605 -9.58 19.99 -11.53
N THR A 606 -9.95 19.77 -12.77
CA THR A 606 -11.30 19.38 -13.17
C THR A 606 -11.26 18.22 -14.18
N ALA A 607 -12.40 17.54 -14.35
CA ALA A 607 -12.52 16.47 -15.35
C ALA A 607 -12.22 16.93 -16.79
N PRO A 608 -12.65 18.12 -17.28
CA PRO A 608 -12.23 18.62 -18.59
C PRO A 608 -10.71 18.72 -18.73
N GLU A 609 -10.03 19.19 -17.69
CA GLU A 609 -8.57 19.33 -17.68
C GLU A 609 -7.87 17.97 -17.72
N MET A 610 -8.28 16.99 -16.90
CA MET A 610 -7.71 15.64 -16.98
C MET A 610 -8.03 14.95 -18.31
N HIS A 611 -9.25 15.14 -18.84
CA HIS A 611 -9.62 14.60 -20.14
C HIS A 611 -8.70 15.13 -21.23
N LYS A 612 -8.48 16.46 -21.27
CA LYS A 612 -7.53 17.08 -22.19
C LYS A 612 -6.10 16.58 -21.97
N ALA A 613 -5.64 16.48 -20.72
CA ALA A 613 -4.30 16.01 -20.41
C ALA A 613 -4.05 14.58 -20.92
N LEU A 614 -4.96 13.64 -20.64
CA LEU A 614 -4.80 12.24 -21.03
C LEU A 614 -5.17 11.98 -22.49
N ASN A 615 -6.35 12.39 -22.91
CA ASN A 615 -6.98 11.95 -24.16
C ASN A 615 -6.70 12.88 -25.35
N GLU A 616 -6.20 14.09 -25.12
CA GLU A 616 -5.74 14.98 -26.19
C GLU A 616 -4.22 15.12 -26.18
N THR A 617 -3.62 15.53 -25.06
CA THR A 617 -2.18 15.80 -24.98
C THR A 617 -1.35 14.52 -24.99
N LEU A 618 -1.51 13.64 -23.99
CA LEU A 618 -0.68 12.42 -23.89
C LEU A 618 -1.06 11.37 -24.93
N ALA A 619 -2.35 11.21 -25.24
CA ALA A 619 -2.80 10.30 -26.29
C ALA A 619 -2.35 10.71 -27.70
N SER A 620 -1.95 11.97 -27.93
CA SER A 620 -1.36 12.39 -29.21
C SER A 620 0.08 11.93 -29.42
N LEU A 621 0.74 11.44 -28.37
CA LEU A 621 2.09 10.89 -28.48
C LEU A 621 2.08 9.58 -29.29
N PRO A 622 3.22 9.22 -29.92
CA PRO A 622 3.35 7.95 -30.61
C PRO A 622 3.03 6.75 -29.71
N ASP A 623 2.32 5.76 -30.24
CA ASP A 623 1.85 4.61 -29.46
C ASP A 623 2.97 3.79 -28.84
N ASP A 624 4.17 3.80 -29.43
CA ASP A 624 5.37 3.11 -28.92
C ASP A 624 6.08 3.84 -27.76
N THR A 625 5.57 5.01 -27.33
CA THR A 625 6.15 5.81 -26.24
C THR A 625 5.99 5.11 -24.90
N LYS A 626 7.09 4.71 -24.25
CA LYS A 626 7.06 4.06 -22.92
C LYS A 626 6.68 5.06 -21.81
N VAL A 627 5.85 4.62 -20.87
CA VAL A 627 5.33 5.46 -19.78
C VAL A 627 6.11 5.25 -18.48
N TYR A 628 6.56 6.34 -17.88
CA TYR A 628 7.27 6.39 -16.59
C TYR A 628 6.51 7.30 -15.60
N PRO A 629 5.65 6.73 -14.74
CA PRO A 629 4.80 7.50 -13.85
C PRO A 629 5.48 7.90 -12.53
N GLY A 630 4.84 8.75 -11.74
CA GLY A 630 5.34 9.19 -10.43
C GLY A 630 5.33 8.11 -9.35
N HIS A 631 4.42 7.13 -9.43
CA HIS A 631 4.17 6.16 -8.37
C HIS A 631 3.89 4.74 -8.89
N GLU A 632 4.18 3.75 -8.06
CA GLU A 632 3.79 2.34 -8.27
C GLU A 632 2.38 2.07 -7.71
N TYR A 633 1.37 2.57 -8.42
CA TYR A 633 -0.05 2.35 -8.09
C TYR A 633 -0.72 1.28 -8.96
N THR A 634 0.04 0.54 -9.77
CA THR A 634 -0.51 -0.29 -10.85
C THR A 634 -1.44 -1.38 -10.32
N LYS A 635 -1.09 -2.06 -9.22
CA LYS A 635 -1.97 -3.07 -8.61
C LYS A 635 -3.33 -2.50 -8.19
N GLY A 636 -3.33 -1.33 -7.53
CA GLY A 636 -4.57 -0.64 -7.14
C GLY A 636 -5.37 -0.13 -8.33
N ASN A 637 -4.68 0.35 -9.36
CA ASN A 637 -5.27 0.82 -10.61
C ASN A 637 -5.93 -0.32 -11.41
N VAL A 638 -5.26 -1.47 -11.51
CA VAL A 638 -5.78 -2.69 -12.13
C VAL A 638 -7.05 -3.16 -11.44
N LYS A 639 -7.08 -3.19 -10.10
CA LYS A 639 -8.27 -3.58 -9.34
C LYS A 639 -9.48 -2.71 -9.72
N PHE A 640 -9.28 -1.41 -9.89
CA PHE A 640 -10.32 -0.50 -10.36
C PHE A 640 -10.67 -0.73 -11.84
N CYS A 641 -9.69 -0.88 -12.72
CA CYS A 641 -9.94 -1.16 -14.14
C CYS A 641 -10.79 -2.42 -14.33
N LEU A 642 -10.46 -3.51 -13.63
CA LEU A 642 -11.24 -4.76 -13.63
C LEU A 642 -12.67 -4.57 -13.08
N ALA A 643 -12.87 -3.69 -12.09
CA ALA A 643 -14.22 -3.39 -11.61
C ALA A 643 -15.08 -2.65 -12.66
N VAL A 644 -14.44 -1.97 -13.61
CA VAL A 644 -15.08 -1.18 -14.68
C VAL A 644 -15.26 -1.99 -15.96
N SER A 645 -14.21 -2.65 -16.47
CA SER A 645 -14.18 -3.42 -17.72
C SER A 645 -13.34 -4.69 -17.57
N GLN A 646 -13.79 -5.77 -18.21
CA GLN A 646 -13.11 -7.09 -18.23
C GLN A 646 -12.42 -7.37 -19.56
N SER A 647 -12.02 -6.33 -20.30
CA SER A 647 -11.33 -6.46 -21.58
C SER A 647 -9.98 -7.21 -21.46
N GLU A 648 -9.59 -7.92 -22.53
CA GLU A 648 -8.33 -8.67 -22.57
C GLU A 648 -7.07 -7.84 -22.27
N PRO A 649 -6.92 -6.58 -22.74
CA PRO A 649 -5.79 -5.74 -22.34
C PRO A 649 -5.70 -5.52 -20.83
N ILE A 650 -6.82 -5.30 -20.13
CA ILE A 650 -6.85 -5.11 -18.68
C ILE A 650 -6.42 -6.40 -17.96
N LYS A 651 -6.87 -7.57 -18.43
CA LYS A 651 -6.46 -8.86 -17.85
C LYS A 651 -4.96 -9.12 -18.04
N LYS A 652 -4.41 -8.78 -19.21
CA LYS A 652 -2.95 -8.87 -19.46
C LYS A 652 -2.17 -7.95 -18.52
N LEU A 653 -2.62 -6.71 -18.34
CA LEU A 653 -2.04 -5.79 -17.36
C LEU A 653 -2.13 -6.38 -15.94
N ALA A 654 -3.26 -6.98 -15.58
CA ALA A 654 -3.45 -7.60 -14.26
C ALA A 654 -2.48 -8.75 -14.01
N ALA A 655 -2.34 -9.67 -14.98
CA ALA A 655 -1.38 -10.76 -14.90
C ALA A 655 0.06 -10.24 -14.78
N PHE A 656 0.42 -9.21 -15.55
CA PHE A 656 1.73 -8.60 -15.47
C PHE A 656 1.98 -7.96 -14.11
N ALA A 657 1.02 -7.17 -13.60
CA ALA A 657 1.13 -6.49 -12.32
C ALA A 657 1.26 -7.48 -11.16
N GLU A 658 0.66 -8.67 -11.24
CA GLU A 658 0.78 -9.68 -10.19
C GLU A 658 2.17 -10.33 -10.15
N GLN A 659 2.79 -10.50 -11.31
CA GLN A 659 4.10 -11.12 -11.46
C GLN A 659 5.27 -10.15 -11.26
N ASN A 660 5.02 -8.84 -11.21
CA ASN A 660 6.07 -7.83 -11.19
C ASN A 660 5.86 -6.83 -10.04
N GLN A 661 6.92 -6.57 -9.29
CA GLN A 661 6.92 -5.54 -8.24
C GLN A 661 6.97 -4.11 -8.82
N GLN A 662 7.42 -3.96 -10.06
CA GLN A 662 7.68 -2.69 -10.72
C GLN A 662 7.17 -2.75 -12.15
N THR A 663 6.44 -1.73 -12.58
CA THR A 663 5.69 -1.72 -13.85
C THR A 663 6.06 -0.57 -14.78
N GLN A 664 6.78 0.44 -14.28
CA GLN A 664 7.24 1.60 -15.04
C GLN A 664 8.14 1.21 -16.22
N GLY A 665 7.96 1.90 -17.36
CA GLY A 665 8.74 1.66 -18.58
C GLY A 665 8.45 0.34 -19.30
N LYS A 666 7.46 -0.43 -18.85
CA LYS A 666 7.05 -1.70 -19.47
C LYS A 666 5.87 -1.54 -20.42
N PHE A 667 5.05 -0.52 -20.19
CA PHE A 667 3.86 -0.22 -20.98
C PHE A 667 4.04 1.10 -21.73
N THR A 668 3.31 1.21 -22.82
CA THR A 668 3.37 2.34 -23.74
C THR A 668 2.07 3.15 -23.73
N ILE A 669 2.09 4.34 -24.35
CA ILE A 669 0.89 5.14 -24.59
C ILE A 669 -0.16 4.33 -25.38
N GLY A 670 0.28 3.49 -26.34
CA GLY A 670 -0.59 2.57 -27.06
C GLY A 670 -1.27 1.56 -26.14
N ASP A 671 -0.53 0.97 -25.20
CA ASP A 671 -1.09 0.04 -24.22
C ASP A 671 -2.08 0.73 -23.27
N GLU A 672 -1.76 1.93 -22.79
CA GLU A 672 -2.64 2.70 -21.90
C GLU A 672 -3.99 3.03 -22.58
N LYS A 673 -4.00 3.35 -23.88
CA LYS A 673 -5.26 3.54 -24.64
C LYS A 673 -6.14 2.28 -24.66
N LEU A 674 -5.57 1.09 -24.45
CA LEU A 674 -6.29 -0.19 -24.47
C LEU A 674 -6.74 -0.65 -23.08
N HIS A 675 -5.92 -0.48 -22.03
CA HIS A 675 -6.26 -0.97 -20.68
C HIS A 675 -6.66 0.11 -19.67
N ASN A 676 -6.33 1.39 -19.90
CA ASN A 676 -6.60 2.43 -18.92
C ASN A 676 -8.00 3.01 -19.15
N VAL A 677 -8.91 2.74 -18.22
CA VAL A 677 -10.31 3.18 -18.36
C VAL A 677 -10.47 4.70 -18.43
N PHE A 678 -9.52 5.48 -17.89
CA PHE A 678 -9.49 6.95 -18.01
C PHE A 678 -9.06 7.43 -19.41
N MET A 679 -8.42 6.58 -20.21
CA MET A 679 -8.08 6.85 -21.62
C MET A 679 -9.10 6.24 -22.60
N ARG A 680 -10.17 5.64 -22.07
CA ARG A 680 -11.24 4.96 -22.83
C ARG A 680 -12.61 5.60 -22.61
N VAL A 681 -12.66 6.90 -22.38
CA VAL A 681 -13.91 7.63 -22.06
C VAL A 681 -14.95 7.65 -23.20
N ASN A 682 -14.52 7.33 -24.43
CA ASN A 682 -15.39 7.18 -25.60
C ASN A 682 -15.87 5.73 -25.82
N ASP A 683 -15.40 4.78 -25.02
CA ASP A 683 -15.73 3.37 -25.17
C ASP A 683 -17.17 3.11 -24.67
N PRO A 684 -18.06 2.52 -25.50
CA PRO A 684 -19.43 2.24 -25.11
C PRO A 684 -19.58 1.42 -23.82
N GLU A 685 -18.65 0.49 -23.54
CA GLU A 685 -18.65 -0.31 -22.31
C GLU A 685 -18.47 0.59 -21.08
N ILE A 686 -17.54 1.55 -21.16
CA ILE A 686 -17.20 2.47 -20.08
C ILE A 686 -18.31 3.51 -19.87
N GLN A 687 -18.89 4.00 -20.97
CA GLN A 687 -20.06 4.87 -20.95
C GLN A 687 -21.27 4.21 -20.28
N GLN A 688 -21.55 2.95 -20.63
CA GLN A 688 -22.62 2.17 -19.99
C GLN A 688 -22.36 1.97 -18.50
N LYS A 689 -21.12 1.64 -18.10
CA LYS A 689 -20.76 1.42 -16.70
C LYS A 689 -20.91 2.68 -15.84
N THR A 690 -20.61 3.84 -16.40
CA THR A 690 -20.73 5.14 -15.72
C THR A 690 -22.12 5.76 -15.81
N GLY A 691 -22.95 5.30 -16.76
CA GLY A 691 -24.24 5.90 -17.07
C GLY A 691 -24.14 7.26 -17.76
N LYS A 692 -22.96 7.59 -18.32
CA LYS A 692 -22.64 8.87 -18.95
C LYS A 692 -22.18 8.65 -20.39
N THR A 693 -22.44 9.61 -21.28
CA THR A 693 -22.06 9.54 -22.69
C THR A 693 -21.13 10.67 -23.12
N ASP A 694 -21.16 11.80 -22.43
CA ASP A 694 -20.16 12.86 -22.63
C ASP A 694 -18.81 12.44 -22.03
N PRO A 695 -17.69 12.50 -22.78
CA PRO A 695 -16.38 12.01 -22.32
C PRO A 695 -15.86 12.68 -21.04
N VAL A 696 -16.20 13.95 -20.83
CA VAL A 696 -15.82 14.70 -19.63
C VAL A 696 -16.66 14.26 -18.44
N GLU A 697 -17.97 14.03 -18.62
CA GLU A 697 -18.81 13.45 -17.58
C GLU A 697 -18.40 12.01 -17.23
N VAL A 698 -17.99 11.21 -18.21
CA VAL A 698 -17.44 9.86 -18.01
C VAL A 698 -16.15 9.93 -17.20
N MET A 699 -15.23 10.83 -17.55
CA MET A 699 -13.99 11.08 -16.79
C MET A 699 -14.30 11.43 -15.32
N ALA A 700 -15.24 12.34 -15.08
CA ALA A 700 -15.66 12.73 -13.74
C ALA A 700 -16.24 11.53 -12.96
N ALA A 701 -17.13 10.76 -13.59
CA ALA A 701 -17.75 9.59 -12.96
C ALA A 701 -16.72 8.51 -12.60
N LEU A 702 -15.82 8.16 -13.53
CA LEU A 702 -14.73 7.21 -13.26
C LEU A 702 -13.84 7.68 -12.11
N ARG A 703 -13.53 8.98 -12.07
CA ARG A 703 -12.66 9.53 -11.03
C ARG A 703 -13.29 9.40 -9.65
N GLU A 704 -14.57 9.71 -9.52
CA GLU A 704 -15.32 9.58 -8.27
C GLU A 704 -15.51 8.12 -7.86
N MET A 705 -15.82 7.23 -8.82
CA MET A 705 -15.89 5.78 -8.56
C MET A 705 -14.56 5.26 -7.99
N LYS A 706 -13.41 5.69 -8.54
CA LYS A 706 -12.09 5.30 -8.02
C LYS A 706 -11.73 5.98 -6.69
N ASN A 707 -12.31 7.14 -6.38
CA ASN A 707 -12.08 7.82 -5.10
C ASN A 707 -12.84 7.14 -3.95
N ALA A 708 -13.97 6.49 -4.25
CA ALA A 708 -14.79 5.76 -3.31
C ALA A 708 -14.34 4.30 -3.06
N MET A 709 -13.30 3.85 -3.75
CA MET A 709 -12.71 2.51 -3.67
C MET A 709 -11.36 2.56 -2.96
#